data_AF-A0A8H3BWD7-F1
#
_entry.id   AF-A0A8H3BWD7-F1
#
_cell.length_a   1.000
_cell.length_b   1.000
_cell.length_c   1.000
_cell.angle_alpha   90.00
_cell.angle_beta   90.00
_cell.angle_gamma   90.00
#
_symmetry.space_group_name_H-M   'P 1'
#
loop_
_entity.id
_entity.type
_entity.pdbx_description
1 polymer ?
#
loop_
_entity_poly.entity_id
_entity_poly.type
_entity_poly.pdbx_seq_one_letter_code
_entity_poly.pdbx_strand_id
1 'polypeptide(L)'
;MASIFTPTPPISPFTSIDRRHTNVMGRPTPQNAPTESLTVRDERTGKTYSIPITDNTIPATAFKAIKAPARPGEREENETERGLRVSDKGFLNTAVLQSEITYIDGDNGILRYRGYPIEQLAEQSTFLEVAYLLIYGSLPSRARYAGFESEVLHHSMTHADVAGLFRAFRYDAHPMSILTSAFAALGSYYAEANPSLQGQTLYTKGDKASLAIMDKQIYRLIGKATTLAAMAYRVRQGREFVVPPVGMSYTGSFLYQMDRLGQEDYVPSPVLERALDILFILHADHEMNASATTVLQTGSSLVDPYSAIAAGCASLYGPLHGGANEAVVRMLISIGSPENVPAFLESVKKRERVLFGFGHRVYKTSDPRSFIIRKTAEEVFKVTGQDPLLETAMRLHDLAMKDEYFVKRKLGPNVDFWSGLIYRAMGFPLDFFPVLFAVPRVVGWLAHWRQMMLQPGGVKIWRPRQVYVGARRRDFVPIDQRPAESDDNIDPKKVPSASVHSTGALCKNTTIVWQGGKPPYKVTLTPVCGAGKNASEETHAVLSPGSTSIELPIRFAKNTPLTISITDSTNMQATAPQTVVTSGDADDSCTTQTTCTDAAQAPNAPVAVADSTGQPTSTATSFPTDRLITVDPSATSPQTQSMTDAYSSGSTMVIVYSYVSQTPTPSATAESSTQARLNGAISTSKCPAFAVVGSMMFIGATLAFGL
;
A
#
# COMPACT_ATOMS: atom_id res chain seq x y z
N MET A 1 25.20 -76.41 20.72
CA MET A 1 23.79 -76.02 20.47
C MET A 1 23.82 -74.61 19.91
N ALA A 2 23.88 -74.45 18.59
CA ALA A 2 22.74 -74.44 17.66
C ALA A 2 21.79 -73.25 17.89
N SER A 3 21.50 -72.54 16.79
CA SER A 3 20.29 -71.75 16.51
C SER A 3 20.11 -70.40 17.23
N ILE A 4 19.57 -69.31 16.66
CA ILE A 4 19.10 -68.91 15.30
C ILE A 4 19.08 -67.37 15.34
N PHE A 5 19.61 -66.65 14.35
CA PHE A 5 19.06 -65.38 13.86
C PHE A 5 19.72 -65.03 12.51
N THR A 6 18.91 -65.07 11.45
CA THR A 6 19.26 -64.65 10.10
C THR A 6 19.25 -63.11 9.99
N PRO A 7 20.27 -62.47 9.42
CA PRO A 7 20.18 -61.07 8.99
C PRO A 7 19.72 -60.97 7.53
N THR A 8 18.71 -60.14 7.30
CA THR A 8 18.31 -59.59 6.00
C THR A 8 19.45 -58.77 5.36
N PRO A 9 19.57 -58.74 4.01
CA PRO A 9 20.68 -58.08 3.33
C PRO A 9 20.56 -56.54 3.37
N PRO A 10 21.70 -55.81 3.29
CA PRO A 10 21.71 -54.35 3.36
C PRO A 10 21.15 -53.72 2.09
N ILE A 11 20.31 -52.71 2.30
CA ILE A 11 19.80 -51.78 1.28
C ILE A 11 20.99 -50.96 0.75
N SER A 12 21.19 -51.03 -0.56
CA SER A 12 22.20 -50.27 -1.31
C SER A 12 22.07 -48.76 -1.08
N PRO A 13 23.19 -48.02 -0.87
CA PRO A 13 23.15 -46.57 -0.82
C PRO A 13 22.89 -45.98 -2.21
N PHE A 14 21.93 -45.06 -2.28
CA PHE A 14 21.66 -44.21 -3.43
C PHE A 14 22.97 -43.55 -3.90
N THR A 15 23.41 -43.94 -5.08
CA THR A 15 24.56 -43.36 -5.77
C THR A 15 24.21 -41.94 -6.21
N SER A 16 24.93 -40.96 -5.68
CA SER A 16 24.92 -39.59 -6.19
C SER A 16 25.51 -39.61 -7.59
N ILE A 17 24.70 -39.31 -8.61
CA ILE A 17 25.19 -39.13 -9.97
C ILE A 17 25.87 -37.77 -10.04
N ASP A 18 27.20 -37.79 -10.10
CA ASP A 18 28.07 -36.67 -10.43
C ASP A 18 27.74 -36.18 -11.86
N ARG A 19 26.91 -35.14 -11.97
CA ARG A 19 26.55 -34.52 -13.26
C ARG A 19 27.54 -33.42 -13.61
N ARG A 20 28.72 -33.80 -14.09
CA ARG A 20 29.52 -32.96 -14.98
C ARG A 20 29.35 -33.41 -16.44
N HIS A 21 28.19 -33.11 -17.03
CA HIS A 21 28.05 -33.13 -18.49
C HIS A 21 28.11 -31.70 -19.02
N THR A 22 29.27 -31.33 -19.55
CA THR A 22 29.45 -30.21 -20.46
C THR A 22 28.76 -30.52 -21.79
N ASN A 23 27.43 -30.49 -21.83
CA ASN A 23 26.65 -30.62 -23.06
C ASN A 23 26.62 -29.28 -23.80
N VAL A 24 27.27 -29.26 -24.97
CA VAL A 24 27.21 -28.16 -25.94
C VAL A 24 25.80 -28.09 -26.51
N MET A 25 24.97 -27.18 -26.00
CA MET A 25 23.57 -27.00 -26.40
C MET A 25 23.44 -26.30 -27.77
N GLY A 26 22.49 -26.76 -28.61
CA GLY A 26 22.04 -26.04 -29.81
C GLY A 26 22.67 -26.43 -31.16
N ARG A 27 23.21 -27.64 -31.32
CA ARG A 27 23.69 -28.14 -32.63
C ARG A 27 22.56 -28.78 -33.47
N PRO A 28 22.68 -28.79 -34.81
CA PRO A 28 21.81 -29.58 -35.68
C PRO A 28 21.94 -31.08 -35.36
N THR A 29 20.82 -31.80 -35.31
CA THR A 29 20.77 -33.19 -34.83
C THR A 29 21.11 -34.19 -35.95
N PRO A 30 21.94 -35.23 -35.68
CA PRO A 30 21.96 -36.44 -36.51
C PRO A 30 20.66 -37.25 -36.30
N GLN A 31 20.33 -38.11 -37.26
CA GLN A 31 19.04 -38.84 -37.41
C GLN A 31 18.54 -39.71 -36.23
N ASN A 32 19.23 -39.77 -35.09
CA ASN A 32 18.79 -40.48 -33.87
C ASN A 32 18.82 -39.52 -32.67
N ALA A 33 17.71 -38.81 -32.44
CA ALA A 33 17.54 -37.92 -31.29
C ALA A 33 16.97 -38.67 -30.06
N PRO A 34 17.34 -38.29 -28.83
CA PRO A 34 16.70 -38.82 -27.62
C PRO A 34 15.20 -38.49 -27.60
N THR A 35 14.38 -39.43 -27.12
CA THR A 35 12.90 -39.42 -27.18
C THR A 35 12.22 -38.26 -26.44
N GLU A 36 12.94 -37.47 -25.64
CA GLU A 36 12.40 -36.36 -24.84
C GLU A 36 13.04 -35.01 -25.23
N SER A 37 12.73 -34.51 -26.43
CA SER A 37 13.20 -33.21 -26.90
C SER A 37 12.18 -32.46 -27.75
N LEU A 38 12.22 -31.13 -27.70
CA LEU A 38 11.47 -30.24 -28.59
C LEU A 38 12.29 -30.00 -29.86
N THR A 39 11.71 -30.36 -31.00
CA THR A 39 12.29 -30.05 -32.32
C THR A 39 11.75 -28.70 -32.81
N VAL A 40 12.65 -27.74 -33.04
CA VAL A 40 12.33 -26.39 -33.54
C VAL A 40 12.97 -26.19 -34.91
N ARG A 41 12.16 -25.93 -35.94
CA ARG A 41 12.62 -25.55 -37.28
C ARG A 41 12.49 -24.04 -37.46
N ASP A 42 13.59 -23.36 -37.73
CA ASP A 42 13.57 -21.95 -38.08
C ASP A 42 13.42 -21.81 -39.60
N GLU A 43 12.19 -21.57 -40.06
CA GLU A 43 11.87 -21.41 -41.48
C GLU A 43 12.65 -20.28 -42.17
N ARG A 44 13.15 -19.29 -41.42
CA ARG A 44 13.98 -18.21 -41.98
C ARG A 44 15.33 -18.71 -42.49
N THR A 45 15.84 -19.79 -41.90
CA THR A 45 17.17 -20.34 -42.21
C THR A 45 17.13 -21.80 -42.67
N GLY A 46 15.98 -22.47 -42.55
CA GLY A 46 15.81 -23.90 -42.81
C GLY A 46 16.48 -24.82 -41.76
N LYS A 47 17.11 -24.26 -40.72
CA LYS A 47 17.83 -25.02 -39.70
C LYS A 47 16.87 -25.63 -38.68
N THR A 48 17.17 -26.86 -38.29
CA THR A 48 16.45 -27.58 -37.24
C THR A 48 17.32 -27.69 -36.00
N TYR A 49 16.71 -27.44 -34.84
CA TYR A 49 17.32 -27.47 -33.52
C TYR A 49 16.56 -28.48 -32.66
N SER A 50 17.28 -29.28 -31.88
CA SER A 50 16.69 -30.13 -30.84
C SER A 50 17.03 -29.53 -29.47
N ILE A 51 16.00 -29.26 -28.68
CA ILE A 51 16.10 -28.67 -27.34
C ILE A 51 15.63 -29.73 -26.32
N PRO A 52 16.46 -30.13 -25.36
CA PRO A 52 16.06 -31.14 -24.38
C PRO A 52 14.92 -30.62 -23.50
N ILE A 53 13.97 -31.51 -23.20
CA ILE A 53 12.92 -31.27 -22.22
C ILE A 53 13.37 -31.92 -20.91
N THR A 54 13.38 -31.15 -19.82
CA THR A 54 13.72 -31.63 -18.48
C THR A 54 12.70 -31.08 -17.48
N ASP A 55 12.14 -31.94 -16.63
CA ASP A 55 11.10 -31.57 -15.65
C ASP A 55 9.90 -30.84 -16.29
N ASN A 56 9.53 -31.27 -17.51
CA ASN A 56 8.50 -30.60 -18.34
C ASN A 56 8.80 -29.11 -18.63
N THR A 57 10.08 -28.73 -18.66
CA THR A 57 10.54 -27.39 -19.02
C THR A 57 11.61 -27.44 -20.10
N ILE A 58 11.80 -26.32 -20.80
CA ILE A 58 12.91 -26.12 -21.73
C ILE A 58 13.70 -24.87 -21.33
N PRO A 59 15.03 -24.86 -21.48
CA PRO A 59 15.82 -23.67 -21.18
C PRO A 59 15.54 -22.58 -22.22
N ALA A 60 14.96 -21.45 -21.80
CA ALA A 60 14.72 -20.29 -22.66
C ALA A 60 16.02 -19.78 -23.33
N THR A 61 17.18 -20.03 -22.71
CA THR A 61 18.49 -19.69 -23.27
C THR A 61 18.86 -20.50 -24.52
N ALA A 62 18.23 -21.65 -24.77
CA ALA A 62 18.45 -22.44 -25.99
C ALA A 62 18.04 -21.66 -27.26
N PHE A 63 17.02 -20.80 -27.16
CA PHE A 63 16.58 -19.97 -28.28
C PHE A 63 17.64 -18.94 -28.74
N LYS A 64 18.65 -18.62 -27.90
CA LYS A 64 19.76 -17.74 -28.30
C LYS A 64 20.63 -18.35 -29.41
N ALA A 65 20.64 -19.67 -29.57
CA ALA A 65 21.35 -20.34 -30.67
C ALA A 65 20.63 -20.20 -32.02
N ILE A 66 19.33 -19.85 -32.00
CA ILE A 66 18.50 -19.69 -33.19
C ILE A 66 18.65 -18.27 -33.72
N LYS A 67 19.57 -18.12 -34.68
CA LYS A 67 19.96 -16.85 -35.29
C LYS A 67 19.55 -16.83 -36.76
N ALA A 68 19.14 -15.67 -37.25
CA ALA A 68 18.88 -15.44 -38.67
C ALA A 68 19.57 -14.15 -39.13
N PRO A 69 19.95 -14.05 -40.42
CA PRO A 69 20.43 -12.79 -40.99
C PRO A 69 19.31 -11.74 -40.92
N ALA A 70 19.69 -10.47 -40.75
CA ALA A 70 18.73 -9.37 -40.77
C ALA A 70 18.06 -9.25 -42.16
N ARG A 71 16.75 -9.03 -42.19
CA ARG A 71 16.01 -8.79 -43.45
C ARG A 71 16.17 -7.34 -43.94
N PRO A 72 16.09 -7.08 -45.26
CA PRO A 72 16.05 -5.72 -45.77
C PRO A 72 14.93 -4.90 -45.11
N GLY A 73 15.26 -3.71 -44.59
CA GLY A 73 14.32 -2.82 -43.89
C GLY A 73 14.02 -3.19 -42.44
N GLU A 74 14.55 -4.32 -41.94
CA GLU A 74 14.41 -4.73 -40.55
C GLU A 74 15.07 -3.72 -39.60
N ARG A 75 14.55 -3.66 -38.38
CA ARG A 75 15.07 -2.81 -37.31
C ARG A 75 16.32 -3.41 -36.70
N GLU A 76 17.37 -2.62 -36.51
CA GLU A 76 18.56 -3.05 -35.77
C GLU A 76 18.21 -3.51 -34.35
N GLU A 77 17.22 -2.88 -33.71
CA GLU A 77 16.82 -3.17 -32.33
C GLU A 77 16.14 -4.56 -32.16
N ASN A 78 15.77 -5.20 -33.27
CA ASN A 78 15.29 -6.59 -33.25
C ASN A 78 16.39 -7.57 -32.86
N GLU A 79 17.68 -7.20 -33.03
CA GLU A 79 18.85 -8.01 -32.64
C GLU A 79 18.81 -9.44 -33.23
N THR A 80 18.28 -9.61 -34.44
CA THR A 80 17.99 -10.93 -35.06
C THR A 80 19.20 -11.86 -35.13
N GLU A 81 20.40 -11.29 -35.32
CA GLU A 81 21.67 -12.01 -35.37
C GLU A 81 22.20 -12.43 -33.98
N ARG A 82 21.69 -11.83 -32.90
CA ARG A 82 22.07 -12.16 -31.51
C ARG A 82 21.27 -13.33 -30.93
N GLY A 83 20.30 -13.84 -31.68
CA GLY A 83 19.50 -15.01 -31.33
C GLY A 83 18.08 -14.67 -30.91
N LEU A 84 17.19 -15.66 -31.02
CA LEU A 84 15.78 -15.50 -30.71
C LEU A 84 15.56 -15.28 -29.21
N ARG A 85 14.61 -14.41 -28.88
CA ARG A 85 14.17 -14.10 -27.52
C ARG A 85 12.75 -14.62 -27.32
N VAL A 86 12.48 -15.20 -26.15
CA VAL A 86 11.13 -15.57 -25.73
C VAL A 86 10.47 -14.33 -25.12
N SER A 87 9.28 -13.97 -25.63
CA SER A 87 8.49 -12.86 -25.11
C SER A 87 7.31 -13.41 -24.32
N ASP A 88 7.41 -13.37 -22.99
CA ASP A 88 6.34 -13.76 -22.06
C ASP A 88 6.01 -12.61 -21.12
N LYS A 89 4.99 -11.82 -21.47
CA LYS A 89 4.60 -10.62 -20.72
C LYS A 89 3.94 -11.00 -19.41
N GLY A 90 4.62 -10.74 -18.29
CA GLY A 90 4.10 -11.03 -16.95
C GLY A 90 4.32 -12.47 -16.49
N PHE A 91 5.28 -13.19 -17.10
CA PHE A 91 5.67 -14.55 -16.72
C PHE A 91 4.49 -15.53 -16.69
N LEU A 92 3.63 -15.50 -17.72
CA LEU A 92 2.42 -16.32 -17.77
C LEU A 92 2.73 -17.82 -17.96
N ASN A 93 3.87 -18.13 -18.59
CA ASN A 93 4.28 -19.49 -18.90
C ASN A 93 5.80 -19.66 -18.80
N THR A 94 6.42 -18.98 -17.84
CA THR A 94 7.85 -19.05 -17.57
C THR A 94 8.10 -19.51 -16.14
N ALA A 95 8.64 -20.73 -16.00
CA ALA A 95 9.19 -21.19 -14.73
C ALA A 95 10.56 -20.53 -14.48
N VAL A 96 10.68 -19.71 -13.44
CA VAL A 96 11.87 -18.88 -13.18
C VAL A 96 12.90 -19.53 -12.25
N LEU A 97 12.50 -20.56 -11.50
CA LEU A 97 13.37 -21.36 -10.64
C LEU A 97 12.79 -22.76 -10.42
N GLN A 98 13.65 -23.70 -10.01
CA GLN A 98 13.21 -24.94 -9.38
C GLN A 98 12.97 -24.69 -7.89
N SER A 99 11.90 -25.23 -7.31
CA SER A 99 11.60 -25.06 -5.89
C SER A 99 11.05 -26.33 -5.25
N GLU A 100 11.37 -26.49 -3.97
CA GLU A 100 10.92 -27.59 -3.12
C GLU A 100 10.02 -27.10 -1.98
N ILE A 101 9.61 -25.83 -1.99
CA ILE A 101 8.94 -25.17 -0.85
C ILE A 101 7.44 -25.44 -0.85
N THR A 102 6.76 -25.00 -1.91
CA THR A 102 5.31 -25.07 -2.02
C THR A 102 4.93 -25.61 -3.37
N TYR A 103 3.95 -26.50 -3.38
CA TYR A 103 3.35 -27.02 -4.60
C TYR A 103 1.87 -26.65 -4.64
N ILE A 104 1.42 -26.24 -5.82
CA ILE A 104 0.02 -25.92 -6.09
C ILE A 104 -0.44 -26.70 -7.32
N ASP A 105 -1.52 -27.46 -7.16
CA ASP A 105 -2.33 -27.91 -8.28
C ASP A 105 -3.62 -27.09 -8.31
N GLY A 106 -3.65 -26.14 -9.23
CA GLY A 106 -4.78 -25.24 -9.40
C GLY A 106 -6.05 -25.96 -9.87
N ASP A 107 -5.90 -27.00 -10.69
CA ASP A 107 -7.05 -27.71 -11.25
C ASP A 107 -7.70 -28.62 -10.21
N ASN A 108 -6.90 -29.25 -9.34
CA ASN A 108 -7.39 -30.14 -8.30
C ASN A 108 -7.55 -29.49 -6.92
N GLY A 109 -7.27 -28.19 -6.77
CA GLY A 109 -7.43 -27.49 -5.50
C GLY A 109 -6.42 -27.97 -4.44
N ILE A 110 -5.19 -28.29 -4.84
CA ILE A 110 -4.17 -28.80 -3.92
C ILE A 110 -3.21 -27.68 -3.54
N LEU A 111 -2.96 -27.52 -2.24
CA LEU A 111 -1.87 -26.72 -1.70
C LEU A 111 -1.04 -27.59 -0.76
N ARG A 112 0.27 -27.67 -1.00
CA ARG A 112 1.19 -28.41 -0.14
C ARG A 112 2.39 -27.56 0.23
N TYR A 113 2.70 -27.50 1.53
CA TYR A 113 3.97 -26.98 2.02
C TYR A 113 4.89 -28.15 2.30
N ARG A 114 6.04 -28.21 1.62
CA ARG A 114 7.01 -29.32 1.72
C ARG A 114 6.37 -30.71 1.59
N GLY A 115 5.34 -30.82 0.75
CA GLY A 115 4.58 -32.05 0.52
C GLY A 115 3.39 -32.29 1.47
N TYR A 116 3.30 -31.58 2.59
CA TYR A 116 2.18 -31.70 3.54
C TYR A 116 0.97 -30.91 3.07
N PRO A 117 -0.24 -31.51 3.01
CA PRO A 117 -1.47 -30.79 2.70
C PRO A 117 -1.74 -29.63 3.67
N ILE A 118 -2.20 -28.50 3.16
CA ILE A 118 -2.43 -27.29 3.96
C ILE A 118 -3.45 -27.50 5.08
N GLU A 119 -4.44 -28.36 4.85
CA GLU A 119 -5.50 -28.71 5.79
C GLU A 119 -4.93 -29.37 7.05
N GLN A 120 -3.99 -30.31 6.86
CA GLN A 120 -3.34 -30.99 7.98
C GLN A 120 -2.50 -30.02 8.81
N LEU A 121 -1.75 -29.14 8.16
CA LEU A 121 -0.93 -28.15 8.85
C LEU A 121 -1.78 -27.16 9.63
N ALA A 122 -2.85 -26.63 9.03
CA ALA A 122 -3.73 -25.69 9.71
C ALA A 122 -4.46 -26.32 10.91
N GLU A 123 -4.84 -27.60 10.83
CA GLU A 123 -5.52 -28.28 11.92
C GLU A 123 -4.58 -28.72 13.05
N GLN A 124 -3.38 -29.19 12.71
CA GLN A 124 -2.54 -29.96 13.64
C GLN A 124 -1.23 -29.26 14.05
N SER A 125 -0.84 -28.19 13.36
CA SER A 125 0.42 -27.49 13.58
C SER A 125 0.22 -26.09 14.16
N THR A 126 1.33 -25.40 14.45
CA THR A 126 1.39 -23.97 14.81
C THR A 126 2.11 -23.19 13.71
N PHE A 127 1.90 -21.87 13.64
CA PHE A 127 2.56 -21.05 12.63
C PHE A 127 4.09 -21.15 12.69
N LEU A 128 4.70 -21.18 13.89
CA LEU A 128 6.16 -21.29 14.01
C LEU A 128 6.70 -22.67 13.60
N GLU A 129 5.93 -23.74 13.81
CA GLU A 129 6.32 -25.07 13.33
C GLU A 129 6.27 -25.13 11.79
N VAL A 130 5.23 -24.55 11.19
CA VAL A 130 5.12 -24.37 9.73
C VAL A 130 6.24 -23.46 9.20
N ALA A 131 6.63 -22.42 9.95
CA ALA A 131 7.74 -21.56 9.55
C ALA A 131 9.06 -22.31 9.51
N TYR A 132 9.33 -23.13 10.52
CA TYR A 132 10.47 -24.03 10.52
C TYR A 132 10.43 -24.98 9.30
N LEU A 133 9.29 -25.62 9.06
CA LEU A 133 9.08 -26.52 7.92
C LEU A 133 9.41 -25.85 6.59
N LEU A 134 8.87 -24.65 6.34
CA LEU A 134 9.07 -23.92 5.10
C LEU A 134 10.55 -23.54 4.90
N ILE A 135 11.25 -23.09 5.94
CA ILE A 135 12.63 -22.60 5.83
C ILE A 135 13.65 -23.74 5.74
N TYR A 136 13.46 -24.81 6.52
CA TYR A 136 14.43 -25.89 6.70
C TYR A 136 14.05 -27.19 5.99
N GLY A 137 12.83 -27.31 5.46
CA GLY A 137 12.41 -28.41 4.58
C GLY A 137 11.86 -29.65 5.27
N SER A 138 11.88 -29.72 6.61
CA SER A 138 11.35 -30.85 7.38
C SER A 138 10.71 -30.37 8.69
N LEU A 139 9.75 -31.11 9.23
CA LEU A 139 9.17 -30.83 10.53
C LEU A 139 10.24 -30.95 11.64
N PRO A 140 10.27 -30.04 12.63
CA PRO A 140 11.28 -30.06 13.68
C PRO A 140 11.02 -31.20 14.68
N SER A 141 12.10 -31.73 15.28
CA SER A 141 11.96 -32.46 16.55
C SER A 141 11.64 -31.47 17.68
N ARG A 142 11.07 -31.95 18.79
CA ARG A 142 10.73 -31.10 19.95
C ARG A 142 11.89 -30.20 20.41
N ALA A 143 13.11 -30.72 20.46
CA ALA A 143 14.28 -29.94 20.84
C ALA A 143 14.64 -28.85 19.82
N ARG A 144 14.53 -29.16 18.51
CA ARG A 144 14.77 -28.19 17.45
C ARG A 144 13.69 -27.11 17.41
N TYR A 145 12.43 -27.50 17.62
CA TYR A 145 11.31 -26.57 17.71
C TYR A 145 11.50 -25.60 18.88
N ALA A 146 11.79 -26.11 20.09
CA ALA A 146 11.99 -25.27 21.26
C ALA A 146 13.15 -24.28 21.08
N GLY A 147 14.25 -24.71 20.45
CA GLY A 147 15.36 -23.82 20.10
C GLY A 147 14.96 -22.74 19.10
N PHE A 148 14.26 -23.12 18.03
CA PHE A 148 13.79 -22.18 17.00
C PHE A 148 12.79 -21.15 17.55
N GLU A 149 11.79 -21.62 18.31
CA GLU A 149 10.80 -20.76 18.97
C GLU A 149 11.48 -19.78 19.92
N SER A 150 12.41 -20.26 20.76
CA SER A 150 13.18 -19.40 21.67
C SER A 150 13.96 -18.32 20.91
N GLU A 151 14.66 -18.67 19.83
CA GLU A 151 15.45 -17.72 19.04
C GLU A 151 14.56 -16.66 18.35
N VAL A 152 13.42 -17.08 17.77
CA VAL A 152 12.48 -16.16 17.12
C VAL A 152 11.88 -15.20 18.14
N LEU A 153 11.39 -15.70 19.28
CA LEU A 153 10.76 -14.88 20.31
C LEU A 153 11.78 -13.96 20.99
N HIS A 154 13.01 -14.43 21.23
CA HIS A 154 14.09 -13.60 21.76
C HIS A 154 14.40 -12.41 20.85
N HIS A 155 14.37 -12.62 19.52
CA HIS A 155 14.62 -11.57 18.55
C HIS A 155 13.41 -10.70 18.21
N SER A 156 12.26 -10.87 18.89
CA SER A 156 11.06 -10.04 18.67
C SER A 156 11.21 -8.59 19.13
N MET A 157 12.06 -8.33 20.13
CA MET A 157 12.30 -6.98 20.66
C MET A 157 13.02 -6.10 19.62
N THR A 158 12.53 -4.89 19.37
CA THR A 158 13.16 -3.92 18.46
C THR A 158 14.13 -2.99 19.20
N HIS A 159 15.10 -2.42 18.48
CA HIS A 159 15.95 -1.35 19.03
C HIS A 159 15.08 -0.14 19.41
N ALA A 160 15.40 0.58 20.49
CA ALA A 160 14.59 1.68 21.01
C ALA A 160 14.36 2.79 19.95
N ASP A 161 15.38 3.11 19.15
CA ASP A 161 15.28 4.11 18.08
C ASP A 161 14.24 3.79 17.01
N VAL A 162 13.86 2.52 16.84
CA VAL A 162 12.77 2.13 15.92
C VAL A 162 11.47 2.81 16.34
N ALA A 163 11.22 3.02 17.65
CA ALA A 163 10.07 3.78 18.10
C ALA A 163 10.09 5.24 17.58
N GLY A 164 11.27 5.86 17.47
CA GLY A 164 11.42 7.19 16.88
C GLY A 164 10.98 7.23 15.41
N LEU A 165 11.37 6.22 14.62
CA LEU A 165 10.90 6.07 13.24
C LEU A 165 9.38 5.95 13.16
N PHE A 166 8.76 5.13 14.01
CA PHE A 166 7.31 4.93 13.99
C PHE A 166 6.54 6.19 14.40
N ARG A 167 7.05 6.96 15.37
CA ARG A 167 6.47 8.24 15.80
C ARG A 167 6.58 9.34 14.74
N ALA A 168 7.48 9.20 13.76
CA ALA A 168 7.64 10.17 12.69
C ALA A 168 6.60 10.02 11.57
N PHE A 169 5.90 8.88 11.48
CA PHE A 169 4.79 8.75 10.54
C PHE A 169 3.58 9.54 11.01
N ARG A 170 2.81 10.07 10.04
CA ARG A 170 1.50 10.65 10.36
C ARG A 170 0.56 9.56 10.88
N TYR A 171 -0.34 9.95 11.77
CA TYR A 171 -1.35 9.04 12.35
C TYR A 171 -2.28 8.41 11.29
N ASP A 172 -2.47 9.08 10.15
CA ASP A 172 -3.30 8.65 9.01
C ASP A 172 -2.50 7.91 7.92
N ALA A 173 -1.21 7.63 8.14
CA ALA A 173 -0.41 6.88 7.19
C ALA A 173 -0.91 5.43 7.07
N HIS A 174 -0.96 4.92 5.85
CA HIS A 174 -1.40 3.55 5.59
C HIS A 174 -0.45 2.55 6.30
N PRO A 175 -0.95 1.56 7.07
CA PRO A 175 -0.13 0.62 7.84
C PRO A 175 0.95 -0.11 7.03
N MET A 176 0.65 -0.52 5.80
CA MET A 176 1.64 -1.13 4.91
C MET A 176 2.79 -0.18 4.53
N SER A 177 2.56 1.12 4.44
CA SER A 177 3.63 2.10 4.19
C SER A 177 4.58 2.15 5.39
N ILE A 178 4.03 2.14 6.60
CA ILE A 178 4.80 2.08 7.85
C ILE A 178 5.60 0.77 7.91
N LEU A 179 4.95 -0.37 7.70
CA LEU A 179 5.59 -1.69 7.78
C LEU A 179 6.70 -1.86 6.73
N THR A 180 6.45 -1.46 5.49
CA THR A 180 7.44 -1.49 4.40
C THR A 180 8.67 -0.67 4.76
N SER A 181 8.46 0.55 5.26
CA SER A 181 9.53 1.45 5.69
C SER A 181 10.30 0.89 6.89
N ALA A 182 9.60 0.27 7.83
CA ALA A 182 10.20 -0.33 9.02
C ALA A 182 11.13 -1.50 8.65
N PHE A 183 10.71 -2.40 7.75
CA PHE A 183 11.59 -3.46 7.26
C PHE A 183 12.82 -2.90 6.54
N ALA A 184 12.66 -1.90 5.67
CA ALA A 184 13.79 -1.27 5.01
C ALA A 184 14.78 -0.64 6.02
N ALA A 185 14.26 0.03 7.05
CA ALA A 185 15.06 0.65 8.10
C ALA A 185 15.76 -0.37 8.99
N LEU A 186 15.19 -1.56 9.24
CA LEU A 186 15.83 -2.58 10.07
C LEU A 186 17.22 -2.97 9.57
N GLY A 187 17.44 -2.97 8.24
CA GLY A 187 18.74 -3.29 7.65
C GLY A 187 19.87 -2.36 8.11
N SER A 188 19.56 -1.10 8.50
CA SER A 188 20.58 -0.15 8.97
C SER A 188 21.10 -0.46 10.39
N TYR A 189 20.38 -1.26 11.17
CA TYR A 189 20.78 -1.64 12.53
C TYR A 189 21.70 -2.87 12.56
N TYR A 190 21.84 -3.57 11.44
CA TYR A 190 22.53 -4.86 11.35
C TYR A 190 23.61 -4.82 10.28
N ALA A 191 24.70 -4.10 10.54
CA ALA A 191 25.83 -4.00 9.63
C ALA A 191 26.46 -5.37 9.30
N GLU A 192 26.33 -6.36 10.20
CA GLU A 192 26.77 -7.74 9.96
C GLU A 192 25.92 -8.47 8.92
N ALA A 193 24.75 -7.94 8.57
CA ALA A 193 23.84 -8.52 7.60
C ALA A 193 23.95 -7.90 6.19
N ASN A 194 24.78 -6.87 6.02
CA ASN A 194 24.86 -6.12 4.76
C ASN A 194 25.94 -6.69 3.83
N PRO A 195 25.59 -7.29 2.67
CA PRO A 195 26.58 -7.86 1.76
C PRO A 195 27.50 -6.81 1.10
N SER A 196 27.10 -5.54 1.02
CA SER A 196 27.99 -4.46 0.57
C SER A 196 29.08 -4.13 1.59
N LEU A 197 28.85 -4.43 2.88
CA LEU A 197 29.83 -4.23 3.95
C LEU A 197 30.65 -5.50 4.25
N GLN A 198 30.01 -6.68 4.21
CA GLN A 198 30.62 -7.96 4.58
C GLN A 198 31.11 -8.79 3.38
N GLY A 199 30.77 -8.38 2.16
CA GLY A 199 31.11 -9.06 0.92
C GLY A 199 29.96 -9.89 0.32
N GLN A 200 29.98 -10.03 -1.01
CA GLN A 200 28.91 -10.64 -1.81
C GLN A 200 28.60 -12.10 -1.47
N THR A 201 29.55 -12.80 -0.84
CA THR A 201 29.41 -14.23 -0.52
C THR A 201 28.80 -14.49 0.87
N LEU A 202 28.38 -13.44 1.58
CA LEU A 202 27.84 -13.50 2.95
C LEU A 202 26.76 -14.59 3.13
N TYR A 203 25.87 -14.71 2.15
CA TYR A 203 24.72 -15.63 2.19
C TYR A 203 24.82 -16.80 1.20
N THR A 204 25.85 -16.85 0.35
CA THR A 204 25.93 -17.83 -0.75
C THR A 204 26.94 -18.95 -0.51
N LYS A 205 27.78 -18.88 0.54
CA LYS A 205 28.80 -19.90 0.81
C LYS A 205 28.22 -21.22 1.29
N GLY A 206 27.14 -21.17 2.07
CA GLY A 206 26.55 -22.35 2.69
C GLY A 206 27.44 -23.04 3.74
N ASP A 207 28.55 -22.42 4.15
CA ASP A 207 29.34 -22.89 5.28
C ASP A 207 28.67 -22.54 6.62
N LYS A 208 29.19 -23.11 7.71
CA LYS A 208 28.61 -22.94 9.06
C LYS A 208 28.49 -21.47 9.48
N ALA A 209 29.45 -20.61 9.12
CA ALA A 209 29.44 -19.21 9.50
C ALA A 209 28.41 -18.41 8.69
N SER A 210 28.37 -18.63 7.38
CA SER A 210 27.38 -18.04 6.47
C SER A 210 25.95 -18.44 6.87
N LEU A 211 25.73 -19.72 7.18
CA LEU A 211 24.44 -20.22 7.65
C LEU A 211 24.04 -19.64 9.00
N ALA A 212 24.97 -19.51 9.95
CA ALA A 212 24.68 -18.90 11.25
C ALA A 212 24.26 -17.42 11.12
N ILE A 213 24.91 -16.64 10.24
CA ILE A 213 24.53 -15.25 9.98
C ILE A 213 23.15 -15.19 9.29
N MET A 214 22.91 -16.08 8.33
CA MET A 214 21.63 -16.21 7.63
C MET A 214 20.48 -16.52 8.61
N ASP A 215 20.63 -17.56 9.44
CA ASP A 215 19.63 -17.99 10.42
C ASP A 215 19.34 -16.87 11.44
N LYS A 216 20.37 -16.16 11.91
CA LYS A 216 20.19 -15.00 12.80
C LYS A 216 19.31 -13.91 12.16
N GLN A 217 19.45 -13.64 10.86
CA GLN A 217 18.62 -12.65 10.18
C GLN A 217 17.20 -13.17 9.95
N ILE A 218 17.04 -14.47 9.67
CA ILE A 218 15.74 -15.13 9.59
C ILE A 218 14.99 -14.99 10.91
N TYR A 219 15.63 -15.29 12.04
CA TYR A 219 15.02 -15.16 13.38
C TYR A 219 14.59 -13.72 13.67
N ARG A 220 15.44 -12.74 13.32
CA ARG A 220 15.12 -11.30 13.47
C ARG A 220 13.93 -10.88 12.62
N LEU A 221 13.88 -11.28 11.35
CA LEU A 221 12.80 -10.88 10.45
C LEU A 221 11.45 -11.49 10.87
N ILE A 222 11.43 -12.77 11.25
CA ILE A 222 10.23 -13.44 11.74
C ILE A 222 9.82 -12.85 13.10
N GLY A 223 10.75 -12.75 14.05
CA GLY A 223 10.46 -12.25 15.40
C GLY A 223 9.94 -10.81 15.38
N LYS A 224 10.53 -9.93 14.56
CA LYS A 224 10.15 -8.51 14.52
C LYS A 224 8.92 -8.23 13.67
N ALA A 225 8.52 -9.14 12.77
CA ALA A 225 7.37 -8.89 11.90
C ALA A 225 6.10 -8.55 12.71
N THR A 226 5.82 -9.29 13.78
CA THR A 226 4.68 -9.03 14.67
C THR A 226 4.85 -7.75 15.48
N THR A 227 6.03 -7.50 16.03
CA THR A 227 6.32 -6.27 16.79
C THR A 227 6.15 -5.02 15.92
N LEU A 228 6.74 -5.01 14.71
CA LEU A 228 6.61 -3.90 13.77
C LEU A 228 5.16 -3.70 13.31
N ALA A 229 4.42 -4.78 13.07
CA ALA A 229 3.00 -4.70 12.73
C ALA A 229 2.17 -4.12 13.88
N ALA A 230 2.42 -4.55 15.13
CA ALA A 230 1.72 -4.02 16.30
C ALA A 230 2.04 -2.54 16.54
N MET A 231 3.31 -2.14 16.34
CA MET A 231 3.69 -0.73 16.37
C MET A 231 2.95 0.07 15.30
N ALA A 232 2.84 -0.43 14.06
CA ALA A 232 2.12 0.23 12.98
C ALA A 232 0.62 0.39 13.30
N TYR A 233 0.01 -0.63 13.91
CA TYR A 233 -1.36 -0.57 14.40
C TYR A 233 -1.54 0.54 15.45
N ARG A 234 -0.60 0.64 16.38
CA ARG A 234 -0.66 1.60 17.48
C ARG A 234 -0.39 3.04 17.10
N VAL A 235 0.43 3.30 16.09
CA VAL A 235 0.61 4.65 15.52
C VAL A 235 -0.74 5.27 15.16
N ARG A 236 -1.63 4.49 14.55
CA ARG A 236 -2.96 4.96 14.15
C ARG A 236 -3.90 5.24 15.31
N GLN A 237 -3.71 4.53 16.42
CA GLN A 237 -4.51 4.68 17.62
C GLN A 237 -3.93 5.72 18.58
N GLY A 238 -2.75 6.29 18.28
CA GLY A 238 -2.03 7.17 19.21
C GLY A 238 -1.61 6.47 20.50
N ARG A 239 -1.37 5.15 20.46
CA ARG A 239 -0.99 4.34 21.64
C ARG A 239 0.53 4.16 21.73
N GLU A 240 1.04 4.10 22.96
CA GLU A 240 2.45 3.74 23.20
C GLU A 240 2.76 2.31 22.75
N PHE A 241 4.00 2.05 22.33
CA PHE A 241 4.42 0.72 21.90
C PHE A 241 4.63 -0.23 23.10
N VAL A 242 4.20 -1.48 22.97
CA VAL A 242 4.38 -2.50 24.02
C VAL A 242 5.53 -3.43 23.65
N VAL A 243 6.40 -3.68 24.61
CA VAL A 243 7.46 -4.66 24.51
C VAL A 243 6.84 -6.07 24.42
N PRO A 244 7.34 -6.95 23.53
CA PRO A 244 6.86 -8.33 23.46
C PRO A 244 6.91 -9.05 24.82
N PRO A 245 5.82 -9.69 25.26
CA PRO A 245 5.79 -10.43 26.53
C PRO A 245 6.62 -11.72 26.45
N VAL A 246 7.12 -12.18 27.60
CA VAL A 246 7.77 -13.48 27.74
C VAL A 246 6.71 -14.55 28.03
N GLY A 247 6.88 -15.75 27.46
CA GLY A 247 6.03 -16.92 27.77
C GLY A 247 4.70 -16.96 27.01
N MET A 248 4.45 -16.05 26.08
CA MET A 248 3.30 -16.12 25.16
C MET A 248 3.69 -16.75 23.83
N SER A 249 2.70 -17.34 23.15
CA SER A 249 2.87 -17.83 21.78
C SER A 249 3.15 -16.66 20.81
N TYR A 250 3.54 -16.99 19.58
CA TYR A 250 3.84 -15.99 18.56
C TYR A 250 2.64 -15.07 18.25
N THR A 251 1.44 -15.64 18.04
CA THR A 251 0.22 -14.87 17.76
C THR A 251 -0.39 -14.27 19.02
N GLY A 252 -0.27 -14.93 20.17
CA GLY A 252 -0.67 -14.38 21.46
C GLY A 252 0.13 -13.12 21.81
N SER A 253 1.45 -13.17 21.65
CA SER A 253 2.35 -12.02 21.81
C SER A 253 1.97 -10.86 20.87
N PHE A 254 1.59 -11.16 19.63
CA PHE A 254 1.15 -10.13 18.68
C PHE A 254 -0.16 -9.46 19.10
N LEU A 255 -1.19 -10.24 19.46
CA LEU A 255 -2.47 -9.71 19.96
C LEU A 255 -2.28 -8.91 21.26
N TYR A 256 -1.43 -9.40 22.16
CA TYR A 256 -1.07 -8.70 23.39
C TYR A 256 -0.46 -7.33 23.11
N GLN A 257 0.52 -7.28 22.20
CA GLN A 257 1.19 -6.05 21.80
C GLN A 257 0.27 -5.04 21.10
N MET A 258 -0.88 -5.44 20.56
CA MET A 258 -1.84 -4.52 19.96
C MET A 258 -2.78 -3.92 20.99
N ASP A 259 -3.35 -4.73 21.88
CA ASP A 259 -4.49 -4.33 22.70
C ASP A 259 -4.19 -3.99 24.16
N ARG A 260 -3.06 -4.42 24.72
CA ARG A 260 -2.72 -4.13 26.12
C ARG A 260 -2.57 -2.63 26.37
N LEU A 261 -3.38 -2.05 27.26
CA LEU A 261 -3.39 -0.63 27.65
C LEU A 261 -2.70 -0.34 28.99
N GLY A 262 -2.09 -1.35 29.62
CA GLY A 262 -1.43 -1.23 30.92
C GLY A 262 -2.05 -2.10 32.02
N GLN A 263 -3.07 -2.89 31.70
CA GLN A 263 -3.60 -3.91 32.61
C GLN A 263 -2.49 -4.90 33.00
N GLU A 264 -2.52 -5.38 34.24
CA GLU A 264 -1.58 -6.36 34.77
C GLU A 264 -1.83 -7.75 34.17
N ASP A 265 -3.10 -8.18 34.10
CA ASP A 265 -3.49 -9.54 33.71
C ASP A 265 -4.15 -9.63 32.31
N TYR A 266 -3.79 -8.75 31.37
CA TYR A 266 -4.35 -8.85 30.01
C TYR A 266 -3.85 -10.12 29.31
N VAL A 267 -4.78 -11.00 28.94
CA VAL A 267 -4.51 -12.19 28.15
C VAL A 267 -5.43 -12.18 26.92
N PRO A 268 -4.89 -12.32 25.70
CA PRO A 268 -5.71 -12.45 24.51
C PRO A 268 -6.65 -13.66 24.59
N SER A 269 -7.81 -13.57 23.94
CA SER A 269 -8.74 -14.70 23.85
C SER A 269 -8.06 -15.90 23.17
N PRO A 270 -8.06 -17.10 23.78
CA PRO A 270 -7.46 -18.30 23.18
C PRO A 270 -8.07 -18.67 21.82
N VAL A 271 -9.36 -18.36 21.63
CA VAL A 271 -10.05 -18.59 20.35
C VAL A 271 -9.52 -17.66 19.27
N LEU A 272 -9.33 -16.37 19.59
CA LEU A 272 -8.80 -15.39 18.64
C LEU A 272 -7.32 -15.63 18.34
N GLU A 273 -6.55 -16.04 19.33
CA GLU A 273 -5.16 -16.46 19.18
C GLU A 273 -5.03 -17.63 18.21
N ARG A 274 -5.82 -18.70 18.40
CA ARG A 274 -5.81 -19.86 17.50
C ARG A 274 -6.32 -19.50 16.11
N ALA A 275 -7.36 -18.67 16.00
CA ALA A 275 -7.85 -18.21 14.70
C ALA A 275 -6.76 -17.46 13.92
N LEU A 276 -6.02 -16.59 14.60
CA LEU A 276 -4.91 -15.85 13.97
C LEU A 276 -3.76 -16.77 13.57
N ASP A 277 -3.43 -17.76 14.39
CA ASP A 277 -2.40 -18.76 14.09
C ASP A 277 -2.74 -19.58 12.83
N ILE A 278 -4.00 -20.03 12.71
CA ILE A 278 -4.51 -20.68 11.49
C ILE A 278 -4.40 -19.74 10.29
N LEU A 279 -4.88 -18.49 10.42
CA LEU A 279 -4.80 -17.52 9.32
C LEU A 279 -3.35 -17.27 8.89
N PHE A 280 -2.42 -17.23 9.84
CA PHE A 280 -0.99 -17.09 9.54
C PHE A 280 -0.44 -18.29 8.78
N ILE A 281 -0.80 -19.53 9.16
CA ILE A 281 -0.43 -20.75 8.40
C ILE A 281 -0.95 -20.67 6.95
N LEU A 282 -2.21 -20.29 6.76
CA LEU A 282 -2.86 -20.24 5.45
C LEU A 282 -2.28 -19.17 4.50
N HIS A 283 -1.58 -18.17 5.06
CA HIS A 283 -0.93 -17.10 4.32
C HIS A 283 0.60 -17.20 4.32
N ALA A 284 1.19 -18.18 5.01
CA ALA A 284 2.64 -18.33 5.20
C ALA A 284 3.42 -18.35 3.88
N ASP A 285 2.93 -19.09 2.88
CA ASP A 285 3.51 -19.11 1.54
C ASP A 285 2.45 -19.36 0.45
N HIS A 286 2.75 -19.01 -0.80
CA HIS A 286 1.87 -19.32 -1.92
C HIS A 286 2.63 -19.36 -3.25
N GLU A 287 3.77 -20.08 -3.27
CA GLU A 287 4.59 -20.30 -4.47
C GLU A 287 5.08 -18.95 -5.09
N MET A 288 5.50 -18.92 -6.36
CA MET A 288 5.98 -17.74 -7.09
C MET A 288 4.87 -16.75 -7.50
N ASN A 289 4.20 -16.20 -6.49
CA ASN A 289 3.35 -15.03 -6.65
C ASN A 289 4.19 -13.75 -6.85
N ALA A 290 3.52 -12.61 -7.12
CA ALA A 290 4.17 -11.35 -7.45
C ALA A 290 5.16 -10.86 -6.37
N SER A 291 4.79 -10.98 -5.09
CA SER A 291 5.67 -10.54 -3.99
C SER A 291 6.84 -11.48 -3.78
N ALA A 292 6.65 -12.80 -3.82
CA ALA A 292 7.76 -13.76 -3.77
C ALA A 292 8.74 -13.56 -4.94
N THR A 293 8.23 -13.36 -6.16
CA THR A 293 9.03 -13.02 -7.35
C THR A 293 9.80 -11.72 -7.16
N THR A 294 9.19 -10.71 -6.53
CA THR A 294 9.85 -9.42 -6.23
C THR A 294 10.96 -9.56 -5.19
N VAL A 295 10.73 -10.35 -4.13
CA VAL A 295 11.77 -10.67 -3.13
C VAL A 295 12.96 -11.34 -3.81
N LEU A 296 12.72 -12.32 -4.70
CA LEU A 296 13.80 -13.00 -5.41
C LEU A 296 14.48 -12.13 -6.47
N GLN A 297 13.74 -11.33 -7.23
CA GLN A 297 14.29 -10.37 -8.18
C GLN A 297 15.26 -9.40 -7.46
N THR A 298 14.82 -8.87 -6.32
CA THR A 298 15.61 -7.96 -5.48
C THR A 298 16.79 -8.70 -4.84
N GLY A 299 16.54 -9.88 -4.26
CA GLY A 299 17.58 -10.71 -3.66
C GLY A 299 18.63 -11.22 -4.66
N SER A 300 18.30 -11.33 -5.95
CA SER A 300 19.23 -11.81 -6.98
C SER A 300 20.42 -10.86 -7.21
N SER A 301 20.31 -9.60 -6.77
CA SER A 301 21.43 -8.65 -6.72
C SER A 301 22.29 -8.78 -5.45
N LEU A 302 22.03 -9.79 -4.60
CA LEU A 302 22.70 -10.04 -3.34
C LEU A 302 22.54 -8.90 -2.32
N VAL A 303 21.37 -8.27 -2.28
CA VAL A 303 21.05 -7.30 -1.22
C VAL A 303 20.78 -8.01 0.11
N ASP A 304 20.83 -7.27 1.22
CA ASP A 304 20.46 -7.78 2.53
C ASP A 304 18.99 -8.26 2.57
N PRO A 305 18.65 -9.24 3.42
CA PRO A 305 17.29 -9.79 3.46
C PRO A 305 16.23 -8.78 3.92
N TYR A 306 16.59 -7.71 4.65
CA TYR A 306 15.63 -6.70 5.11
C TYR A 306 15.10 -5.86 3.93
N SER A 307 16.01 -5.41 3.07
CA SER A 307 15.66 -4.73 1.82
C SER A 307 14.83 -5.61 0.89
N ALA A 308 15.16 -6.91 0.80
CA ALA A 308 14.41 -7.86 0.00
C ALA A 308 12.97 -8.03 0.53
N ILE A 309 12.79 -8.18 1.85
CA ILE A 309 11.46 -8.28 2.48
C ILE A 309 10.66 -6.99 2.34
N ALA A 310 11.30 -5.81 2.45
CA ALA A 310 10.64 -4.54 2.19
C ALA A 310 10.10 -4.45 0.75
N ALA A 311 10.85 -4.93 -0.25
CA ALA A 311 10.37 -5.03 -1.63
C ALA A 311 9.19 -6.01 -1.76
N GLY A 312 9.20 -7.11 -1.01
CA GLY A 312 8.06 -8.03 -0.88
C GLY A 312 6.81 -7.35 -0.33
N CYS A 313 6.95 -6.57 0.76
CA CYS A 313 5.86 -5.78 1.35
C CYS A 313 5.30 -4.77 0.34
N ALA A 314 6.17 -4.03 -0.37
CA ALA A 314 5.74 -3.08 -1.39
C ALA A 314 4.97 -3.74 -2.54
N SER A 315 5.43 -4.92 -2.99
CA SER A 315 4.72 -5.69 -4.02
C SER A 315 3.38 -6.25 -3.52
N LEU A 316 3.32 -6.71 -2.26
CA LEU A 316 2.08 -7.19 -1.65
C LEU A 316 1.06 -6.08 -1.41
N TYR A 317 1.52 -4.88 -1.04
CA TYR A 317 0.66 -3.71 -0.80
C TYR A 317 -0.15 -3.30 -2.04
N GLY A 318 0.33 -3.61 -3.26
CA GLY A 318 -0.37 -3.31 -4.50
C GLY A 318 -1.82 -3.86 -4.53
N PRO A 319 -2.82 -3.07 -4.98
CA PRO A 319 -4.23 -3.50 -5.01
C PRO A 319 -4.51 -4.77 -5.83
N LEU A 320 -3.66 -5.09 -6.80
CA LEU A 320 -3.77 -6.30 -7.63
C LEU A 320 -3.12 -7.54 -6.99
N HIS A 321 -2.65 -7.45 -5.74
CA HIS A 321 -2.06 -8.54 -4.98
C HIS A 321 -2.69 -8.66 -3.60
N GLY A 322 -2.11 -8.06 -2.55
CA GLY A 322 -2.53 -8.24 -1.16
C GLY A 322 -3.70 -7.36 -0.70
N GLY A 323 -4.25 -6.50 -1.56
CA GLY A 323 -5.42 -5.67 -1.24
C GLY A 323 -6.78 -6.35 -1.44
N ALA A 324 -6.81 -7.62 -1.84
CA ALA A 324 -8.05 -8.33 -2.18
C ALA A 324 -8.98 -8.51 -0.97
N ASN A 325 -8.43 -8.81 0.22
CA ASN A 325 -9.19 -8.98 1.46
C ASN A 325 -9.90 -7.70 1.90
N GLU A 326 -9.24 -6.54 1.80
CA GLU A 326 -9.85 -5.22 2.02
C GLU A 326 -10.99 -4.97 1.02
N ALA A 327 -10.73 -5.26 -0.26
CA ALA A 327 -11.70 -5.07 -1.34
C ALA A 327 -12.96 -5.93 -1.17
N VAL A 328 -12.84 -7.15 -0.65
CA VAL A 328 -14.00 -8.01 -0.30
C VAL A 328 -14.90 -7.31 0.70
N VAL A 329 -14.34 -6.78 1.79
CA VAL A 329 -15.17 -6.17 2.83
C VAL A 329 -15.76 -4.85 2.35
N ARG A 330 -15.01 -4.04 1.58
CA ARG A 330 -15.57 -2.83 0.93
C ARG A 330 -16.69 -3.16 -0.05
N MET A 331 -16.55 -4.25 -0.81
CA MET A 331 -17.60 -4.76 -1.70
C MET A 331 -18.84 -5.14 -0.90
N LEU A 332 -18.71 -5.91 0.19
CA LEU A 332 -19.84 -6.29 1.04
C LEU A 332 -20.53 -5.08 1.67
N ILE A 333 -19.76 -4.08 2.15
CA ILE A 333 -20.31 -2.81 2.64
C ILE A 333 -21.09 -2.08 1.54
N SER A 334 -20.58 -2.07 0.30
CA SER A 334 -21.26 -1.41 -0.83
C SER A 334 -22.54 -2.12 -1.28
N ILE A 335 -22.65 -3.42 -1.04
CA ILE A 335 -23.87 -4.20 -1.27
C ILE A 335 -24.91 -3.86 -0.19
N GLY A 336 -24.46 -3.69 1.06
CA GLY A 336 -25.32 -3.42 2.21
C GLY A 336 -25.99 -4.69 2.71
N SER A 337 -27.16 -5.04 2.17
CA SER A 337 -28.01 -6.11 2.67
C SER A 337 -28.14 -7.31 1.71
N PRO A 338 -28.59 -8.48 2.20
CA PRO A 338 -28.75 -9.70 1.39
C PRO A 338 -29.67 -9.52 0.16
N GLU A 339 -30.65 -8.63 0.22
CA GLU A 339 -31.63 -8.37 -0.85
C GLU A 339 -30.98 -7.71 -2.07
N ASN A 340 -29.87 -6.99 -1.89
CA ASN A 340 -29.16 -6.28 -2.96
C ASN A 340 -28.19 -7.19 -3.73
N VAL A 341 -27.91 -8.39 -3.21
CA VAL A 341 -26.96 -9.35 -3.81
C VAL A 341 -27.30 -9.70 -5.27
N PRO A 342 -28.56 -10.04 -5.63
CA PRO A 342 -28.89 -10.36 -7.03
C PRO A 342 -28.54 -9.22 -7.99
N ALA A 343 -28.88 -7.98 -7.64
CA ALA A 343 -28.58 -6.81 -8.47
C ALA A 343 -27.06 -6.58 -8.60
N PHE A 344 -26.31 -6.82 -7.52
CA PHE A 344 -24.84 -6.77 -7.56
C PHE A 344 -24.28 -7.82 -8.53
N LEU A 345 -24.72 -9.08 -8.44
CA LEU A 345 -24.25 -10.15 -9.35
C LEU A 345 -24.56 -9.84 -10.81
N GLU A 346 -25.72 -9.23 -11.12
CA GLU A 346 -26.02 -8.74 -12.47
C GLU A 346 -25.02 -7.66 -12.94
N SER A 347 -24.67 -6.69 -12.08
CA SER A 347 -23.67 -5.67 -12.42
C SER A 347 -22.28 -6.25 -12.69
N VAL A 348 -21.91 -7.33 -11.99
CA VAL A 348 -20.67 -8.09 -12.26
C VAL A 348 -20.72 -8.78 -13.61
N LYS A 349 -21.85 -9.41 -13.96
CA LYS A 349 -22.05 -10.04 -15.27
C LYS A 349 -21.95 -9.04 -16.43
N LYS A 350 -22.38 -7.80 -16.20
CA LYS A 350 -22.22 -6.66 -17.13
C LYS A 350 -20.82 -6.03 -17.15
N ARG A 351 -19.90 -6.48 -16.29
CA ARG A 351 -18.54 -5.91 -16.12
C ARG A 351 -18.52 -4.46 -15.63
N GLU A 352 -19.59 -4.01 -14.99
CA GLU A 352 -19.65 -2.70 -14.34
C GLU A 352 -18.95 -2.74 -12.99
N ARG A 353 -18.92 -3.91 -12.34
CA ARG A 353 -18.27 -4.16 -11.05
C ARG A 353 -17.48 -5.46 -11.04
N VAL A 354 -16.59 -5.60 -10.06
CA VAL A 354 -15.75 -6.79 -9.84
C VAL A 354 -16.24 -7.54 -8.61
N LEU A 355 -16.34 -8.88 -8.71
CA LEU A 355 -16.63 -9.76 -7.59
C LEU A 355 -15.31 -10.12 -6.88
N PHE A 356 -14.93 -9.33 -5.88
CA PHE A 356 -13.73 -9.56 -5.08
C PHE A 356 -13.88 -10.81 -4.19
N GLY A 357 -12.77 -11.51 -3.95
CA GLY A 357 -12.77 -12.76 -3.17
C GLY A 357 -13.26 -13.99 -3.94
N PHE A 358 -13.53 -13.88 -5.24
CA PHE A 358 -13.91 -14.99 -6.10
C PHE A 358 -12.93 -15.18 -7.26
N GLY A 359 -12.70 -16.44 -7.60
CA GLY A 359 -11.71 -16.85 -8.58
C GLY A 359 -10.29 -16.78 -8.03
N HIS A 360 -9.39 -17.46 -8.73
CA HIS A 360 -7.98 -17.49 -8.37
C HIS A 360 -7.15 -17.66 -9.66
N ARG A 361 -5.97 -17.04 -9.72
CA ARG A 361 -5.09 -17.14 -10.90
C ARG A 361 -4.57 -18.56 -11.11
N VAL A 362 -4.35 -19.27 -10.01
CA VAL A 362 -3.91 -20.67 -9.96
C VAL A 362 -5.11 -21.63 -9.83
N TYR A 363 -5.92 -21.55 -8.76
CA TYR A 363 -7.06 -22.45 -8.57
C TYR A 363 -8.20 -22.23 -9.58
N LYS A 364 -8.51 -23.29 -10.33
CA LYS A 364 -9.70 -23.42 -11.17
C LYS A 364 -10.81 -24.21 -10.47
N THR A 365 -10.58 -24.71 -9.27
CA THR A 365 -11.58 -25.33 -8.39
C THR A 365 -11.66 -24.56 -7.07
N SER A 366 -12.47 -25.03 -6.11
CA SER A 366 -12.59 -24.38 -4.80
C SER A 366 -11.22 -24.33 -4.11
N ASP A 367 -10.88 -23.18 -3.53
CA ASP A 367 -9.64 -23.01 -2.77
C ASP A 367 -9.67 -23.95 -1.54
N PRO A 368 -8.68 -24.84 -1.35
CA PRO A 368 -8.66 -25.79 -0.23
C PRO A 368 -8.69 -25.09 1.14
N ARG A 369 -8.16 -23.87 1.21
CA ARG A 369 -8.08 -23.08 2.45
C ARG A 369 -9.45 -22.58 2.91
N SER A 370 -10.39 -22.41 1.98
CA SER A 370 -11.72 -21.85 2.27
C SER A 370 -12.53 -22.72 3.25
N PHE A 371 -12.35 -24.05 3.21
CA PHE A 371 -13.07 -24.96 4.13
C PHE A 371 -12.63 -24.79 5.58
N ILE A 372 -11.33 -24.65 5.81
CA ILE A 372 -10.73 -24.47 7.14
C ILE A 372 -11.18 -23.12 7.71
N ILE A 373 -11.10 -22.06 6.89
CA ILE A 373 -11.44 -20.71 7.31
C ILE A 373 -12.91 -20.60 7.73
N ARG A 374 -13.84 -21.28 7.06
CA ARG A 374 -15.25 -21.24 7.45
C ARG A 374 -15.46 -21.74 8.88
N LYS A 375 -14.85 -22.87 9.23
CA LYS A 375 -14.91 -23.42 10.60
C LYS A 375 -14.28 -22.44 11.60
N THR A 376 -13.14 -21.84 11.26
CA THR A 376 -12.50 -20.81 12.10
C THR A 376 -13.40 -19.58 12.29
N ALA A 377 -14.09 -19.13 11.24
CA ALA A 377 -15.01 -18.00 11.32
C ALA A 377 -16.16 -18.26 12.29
N GLU A 378 -16.77 -19.45 12.24
CA GLU A 378 -17.83 -19.85 13.17
C GLU A 378 -17.37 -19.78 14.63
N GLU A 379 -16.17 -20.26 14.96
CA GLU A 379 -15.62 -20.17 16.32
C GLU A 379 -15.34 -18.72 16.75
N VAL A 380 -14.85 -17.87 15.84
CA VAL A 380 -14.61 -16.46 16.13
C VAL A 380 -15.92 -15.71 16.40
N PHE A 381 -16.97 -15.94 15.61
CA PHE A 381 -18.27 -15.28 15.78
C PHE A 381 -18.96 -15.67 17.10
N LYS A 382 -18.72 -16.87 17.62
CA LYS A 382 -19.22 -17.26 18.97
C LYS A 382 -18.67 -16.37 20.09
N VAL A 383 -17.46 -15.83 19.92
CA VAL A 383 -16.78 -15.01 20.94
C VAL A 383 -16.98 -13.51 20.69
N THR A 384 -17.02 -13.10 19.42
CA THR A 384 -17.05 -11.67 19.02
C THR A 384 -18.45 -11.15 18.71
N GLY A 385 -19.42 -12.04 18.51
CA GLY A 385 -20.72 -11.72 17.92
C GLY A 385 -20.71 -11.87 16.40
N GLN A 386 -21.90 -11.90 15.78
CA GLN A 386 -22.02 -12.00 14.34
C GLN A 386 -21.76 -10.64 13.67
N ASP A 387 -20.94 -10.63 12.61
CA ASP A 387 -20.77 -9.44 11.78
C ASP A 387 -22.05 -9.17 10.97
N PRO A 388 -22.57 -7.93 10.93
CA PRO A 388 -23.75 -7.58 10.14
C PRO A 388 -23.62 -7.91 8.64
N LEU A 389 -22.40 -7.97 8.10
CA LEU A 389 -22.12 -8.32 6.71
C LEU A 389 -22.15 -9.84 6.47
N LEU A 390 -22.19 -10.67 7.51
CA LEU A 390 -22.14 -12.13 7.39
C LEU A 390 -23.31 -12.66 6.57
N GLU A 391 -24.52 -12.19 6.83
CA GLU A 391 -25.71 -12.60 6.07
C GLU A 391 -25.59 -12.22 4.59
N THR A 392 -25.12 -11.00 4.30
CA THR A 392 -24.86 -10.53 2.94
C THR A 392 -23.78 -11.39 2.26
N ALA A 393 -22.72 -11.75 2.98
CA ALA A 393 -21.64 -12.60 2.47
C ALA A 393 -22.11 -14.03 2.18
N MET A 394 -22.89 -14.63 3.10
CA MET A 394 -23.48 -15.96 2.90
C MET A 394 -24.44 -15.97 1.70
N ARG A 395 -25.28 -14.94 1.58
CA ARG A 395 -26.20 -14.80 0.44
C ARG A 395 -25.44 -14.64 -0.88
N LEU A 396 -24.37 -13.82 -0.88
CA LEU A 396 -23.49 -13.64 -2.04
C LEU A 396 -22.81 -14.94 -2.46
N HIS A 397 -22.25 -15.66 -1.49
CA HIS A 397 -21.66 -16.97 -1.70
C HIS A 397 -22.67 -17.95 -2.34
N ASP A 398 -23.83 -18.12 -1.73
CA ASP A 398 -24.81 -19.12 -2.16
C ASP A 398 -25.39 -18.83 -3.54
N LEU A 399 -25.63 -17.57 -3.87
CA LEU A 399 -26.12 -17.18 -5.19
C LEU A 399 -25.02 -17.30 -6.26
N ALA A 400 -23.80 -16.84 -5.97
CA ALA A 400 -22.69 -16.95 -6.91
C ALA A 400 -22.35 -18.42 -7.24
N MET A 401 -22.39 -19.32 -6.25
CA MET A 401 -22.11 -20.74 -6.43
C MET A 401 -23.20 -21.51 -7.21
N LYS A 402 -24.41 -20.95 -7.32
CA LYS A 402 -25.54 -21.53 -8.06
C LYS A 402 -25.74 -20.91 -9.45
N ASP A 403 -25.18 -19.75 -9.71
CA ASP A 403 -25.36 -19.02 -10.97
C ASP A 403 -24.41 -19.56 -12.06
N GLU A 404 -24.99 -19.95 -13.21
CA GLU A 404 -24.30 -20.58 -14.34
C GLU A 404 -23.12 -19.73 -14.87
N TYR A 405 -23.22 -18.40 -14.82
CA TYR A 405 -22.17 -17.50 -15.30
C TYR A 405 -20.87 -17.70 -14.52
N PHE A 406 -20.96 -17.80 -13.18
CA PHE A 406 -19.83 -17.90 -12.27
C PHE A 406 -19.29 -19.33 -12.24
N VAL A 407 -20.17 -20.34 -12.23
CA VAL A 407 -19.80 -21.75 -12.30
C VAL A 407 -19.02 -22.07 -13.57
N LYS A 408 -19.51 -21.64 -14.75
CA LYS A 408 -18.85 -21.87 -16.04
C LYS A 408 -17.47 -21.20 -16.12
N ARG A 409 -17.28 -20.09 -15.39
CA ARG A 409 -16.00 -19.36 -15.28
C ARG A 409 -15.13 -19.83 -14.13
N LYS A 410 -15.58 -20.83 -13.37
CA LYS A 410 -14.86 -21.41 -12.24
C LYS A 410 -14.50 -20.36 -11.17
N LEU A 411 -15.41 -19.42 -10.93
CA LEU A 411 -15.25 -18.35 -9.94
C LEU A 411 -15.77 -18.84 -8.58
N GLY A 412 -14.97 -19.61 -7.86
CA GLY A 412 -15.24 -20.02 -6.47
C GLY A 412 -14.66 -19.04 -5.45
N PRO A 413 -15.16 -19.02 -4.19
CA PRO A 413 -14.61 -18.18 -3.14
C PRO A 413 -13.18 -18.60 -2.78
N ASN A 414 -12.28 -17.63 -2.67
CA ASN A 414 -10.90 -17.84 -2.25
C ASN A 414 -10.70 -17.51 -0.76
N VAL A 415 -9.49 -17.74 -0.26
CA VAL A 415 -9.07 -17.47 1.12
C VAL A 415 -9.45 -16.06 1.62
N ASP A 416 -9.39 -15.05 0.74
CA ASP A 416 -9.60 -13.64 1.09
C ASP A 416 -11.07 -13.32 1.38
N PHE A 417 -12.00 -14.09 0.80
CA PHE A 417 -13.43 -13.88 0.99
C PHE A 417 -13.84 -14.01 2.46
N TRP A 418 -13.33 -15.05 3.11
CA TRP A 418 -13.66 -15.36 4.50
C TRP A 418 -12.69 -14.71 5.50
N SER A 419 -11.40 -14.60 5.17
CA SER A 419 -10.41 -14.02 6.08
C SER A 419 -10.72 -12.56 6.42
N GLY A 420 -11.22 -11.77 5.46
CA GLY A 420 -11.62 -10.37 5.70
C GLY A 420 -12.73 -10.22 6.74
N LEU A 421 -13.71 -11.13 6.75
CA LEU A 421 -14.79 -11.14 7.74
C LEU A 421 -14.29 -11.54 9.14
N ILE A 422 -13.37 -12.51 9.21
CA ILE A 422 -12.76 -12.90 10.48
C ILE A 422 -11.96 -11.74 11.06
N TYR A 423 -11.10 -11.10 10.26
CA TYR A 423 -10.30 -9.97 10.73
C TYR A 423 -11.16 -8.80 11.19
N ARG A 424 -12.26 -8.53 10.47
CA ARG A 424 -13.22 -7.50 10.89
C ARG A 424 -13.89 -7.83 12.22
N ALA A 425 -14.34 -9.08 12.41
CA ALA A 425 -14.94 -9.53 13.67
C ALA A 425 -13.95 -9.51 14.84
N MET A 426 -12.66 -9.72 14.57
CA MET A 426 -11.57 -9.52 15.54
C MET A 426 -11.30 -8.05 15.88
N GLY A 427 -11.93 -7.09 15.18
CA GLY A 427 -11.75 -5.66 15.42
C GLY A 427 -10.63 -4.99 14.62
N PHE A 428 -10.05 -5.67 13.62
CA PHE A 428 -9.04 -5.05 12.77
C PHE A 428 -9.68 -4.06 11.76
N PRO A 429 -9.07 -2.87 11.57
CA PRO A 429 -9.49 -1.94 10.53
C PRO A 429 -9.06 -2.47 9.14
N LEU A 430 -9.84 -2.14 8.11
CA LEU A 430 -9.73 -2.77 6.79
C LEU A 430 -8.37 -2.57 6.11
N ASP A 431 -7.80 -1.37 6.24
CA ASP A 431 -6.48 -0.99 5.73
C ASP A 431 -5.30 -1.63 6.51
N PHE A 432 -5.59 -2.37 7.60
CA PHE A 432 -4.61 -3.20 8.29
C PHE A 432 -4.59 -4.65 7.79
N PHE A 433 -5.57 -5.08 7.00
CA PHE A 433 -5.62 -6.47 6.51
C PHE A 433 -4.40 -6.86 5.65
N PRO A 434 -3.86 -5.99 4.78
CA PRO A 434 -2.63 -6.33 4.06
C PRO A 434 -1.42 -6.52 4.98
N VAL A 435 -1.39 -5.90 6.17
CA VAL A 435 -0.34 -6.15 7.19
C VAL A 435 -0.48 -7.54 7.78
N LEU A 436 -1.71 -7.96 8.10
CA LEU A 436 -2.01 -9.32 8.59
C LEU A 436 -1.67 -10.40 7.55
N PHE A 437 -1.66 -10.04 6.27
CA PHE A 437 -1.15 -10.89 5.20
C PHE A 437 0.40 -10.84 5.13
N ALA A 438 0.99 -9.65 5.20
CA ALA A 438 2.44 -9.48 5.08
C ALA A 438 3.22 -10.24 6.18
N VAL A 439 2.78 -10.13 7.44
CA VAL A 439 3.47 -10.75 8.60
C VAL A 439 3.75 -12.24 8.41
N PRO A 440 2.75 -13.10 8.18
CA PRO A 440 3.02 -14.52 7.95
C PRO A 440 3.78 -14.78 6.64
N ARG A 441 3.55 -13.97 5.61
CA ARG A 441 4.17 -14.14 4.29
C ARG A 441 5.69 -13.89 4.30
N VAL A 442 6.22 -13.17 5.30
CA VAL A 442 7.67 -13.03 5.52
C VAL A 442 8.36 -14.39 5.55
N VAL A 443 7.73 -15.41 6.14
CA VAL A 443 8.28 -16.77 6.23
C VAL A 443 8.45 -17.39 4.85
N GLY A 444 7.42 -17.36 4.00
CA GLY A 444 7.50 -17.88 2.63
C GLY A 444 8.56 -17.14 1.81
N TRP A 445 8.60 -15.81 1.91
CA TRP A 445 9.63 -14.99 1.26
C TRP A 445 11.05 -15.37 1.70
N LEU A 446 11.27 -15.59 2.99
CA LEU A 446 12.56 -16.02 3.53
C LEU A 446 12.93 -17.43 3.10
N ALA A 447 11.97 -18.35 3.04
CA ALA A 447 12.19 -19.70 2.54
C ALA A 447 12.65 -19.68 1.08
N HIS A 448 11.95 -18.93 0.22
CA HIS A 448 12.32 -18.76 -1.18
C HIS A 448 13.69 -18.07 -1.34
N TRP A 449 13.93 -17.00 -0.58
CA TRP A 449 15.21 -16.29 -0.59
C TRP A 449 16.37 -17.20 -0.16
N ARG A 450 16.21 -17.95 0.93
CA ARG A 450 17.20 -18.92 1.42
C ARG A 450 17.49 -19.99 0.37
N GLN A 451 16.45 -20.54 -0.26
CA GLN A 451 16.62 -21.54 -1.33
C GLN A 451 17.43 -20.97 -2.50
N MET A 452 17.16 -19.73 -2.92
CA MET A 452 17.93 -19.07 -3.98
C MET A 452 19.39 -18.81 -3.56
N MET A 453 19.63 -18.34 -2.34
CA MET A 453 20.98 -18.04 -1.85
C MET A 453 21.87 -19.29 -1.78
N LEU A 454 21.29 -20.43 -1.42
CA LEU A 454 21.98 -21.71 -1.27
C LEU A 454 21.92 -22.60 -2.52
N GLN A 455 21.43 -22.08 -3.65
CA GLN A 455 21.25 -22.88 -4.85
C GLN A 455 22.60 -23.36 -5.43
N PRO A 456 22.67 -24.60 -5.95
CA PRO A 456 23.86 -25.10 -6.62
C PRO A 456 24.29 -24.21 -7.79
N GLY A 457 25.58 -23.89 -7.87
CA GLY A 457 26.12 -22.99 -8.90
C GLY A 457 25.98 -21.50 -8.59
N GLY A 458 25.49 -21.14 -7.39
CA GLY A 458 25.41 -19.76 -6.89
C GLY A 458 24.25 -18.96 -7.49
N VAL A 459 24.00 -17.78 -6.91
CA VAL A 459 22.93 -16.87 -7.33
C VAL A 459 23.28 -16.24 -8.68
N LYS A 460 22.33 -16.27 -9.62
CA LYS A 460 22.40 -15.51 -10.87
C LYS A 460 21.48 -14.31 -10.78
N ILE A 461 22.01 -13.14 -11.13
CA ILE A 461 21.20 -11.91 -11.19
C ILE A 461 20.07 -12.05 -12.21
N TRP A 462 18.85 -11.73 -11.80
CA TRP A 462 17.69 -11.71 -12.68
C TRP A 462 17.69 -10.41 -13.50
N ARG A 463 17.96 -10.54 -14.81
CA ARG A 463 18.10 -9.40 -15.73
C ARG A 463 17.30 -9.64 -17.02
N PRO A 464 15.96 -9.47 -16.99
CA PRO A 464 15.11 -9.71 -18.16
C PRO A 464 15.43 -8.75 -19.31
N ARG A 465 15.01 -9.13 -20.52
CA ARG A 465 15.14 -8.32 -21.74
C ARG A 465 13.78 -7.72 -22.10
N GLN A 466 13.81 -6.74 -23.01
CA GLN A 466 12.62 -6.11 -23.58
C GLN A 466 12.60 -6.26 -25.11
N VAL A 467 11.42 -6.10 -25.71
CA VAL A 467 11.26 -5.85 -27.15
C VAL A 467 11.15 -4.34 -27.33
N TYR A 468 12.18 -3.72 -27.89
CA TYR A 468 12.18 -2.27 -28.08
C TYR A 468 11.34 -1.88 -29.30
N VAL A 469 10.29 -1.09 -29.07
CA VAL A 469 9.36 -0.61 -30.11
C VAL A 469 9.37 0.91 -30.27
N GLY A 470 10.28 1.61 -29.58
CA GLY A 470 10.41 3.07 -29.65
C GLY A 470 10.93 3.59 -30.99
N ALA A 471 11.25 4.88 -31.05
CA ALA A 471 11.86 5.49 -32.24
C ALA A 471 13.20 4.81 -32.59
N ARG A 472 13.51 4.69 -33.88
CA ARG A 472 14.86 4.28 -34.32
C ARG A 472 15.88 5.37 -33.95
N ARG A 473 17.15 5.11 -34.28
CA ARG A 473 18.19 6.15 -34.24
C ARG A 473 17.69 7.44 -34.89
N ARG A 474 17.77 8.53 -34.13
CA ARG A 474 17.46 9.90 -34.54
C ARG A 474 18.52 10.81 -33.97
N ASP A 475 18.86 11.86 -34.71
CA ASP A 475 19.85 12.81 -34.26
C ASP A 475 19.29 13.71 -33.16
N PHE A 476 20.17 14.10 -32.24
CA PHE A 476 19.80 14.98 -31.15
C PHE A 476 19.64 16.42 -31.68
N VAL A 477 18.53 17.06 -31.31
CA VAL A 477 18.26 18.47 -31.64
C VAL A 477 18.41 19.32 -30.37
N PRO A 478 19.33 20.31 -30.35
CA PRO A 478 19.47 21.28 -29.26
C PRO A 478 18.14 21.96 -28.90
N ILE A 479 17.95 22.32 -27.64
CA ILE A 479 16.65 22.82 -27.15
C ILE A 479 16.11 24.01 -27.95
N ASP A 480 16.99 24.93 -28.34
CA ASP A 480 16.64 26.14 -29.10
C ASP A 480 16.33 25.89 -30.59
N GLN A 481 16.57 24.66 -31.07
CA GLN A 481 16.34 24.25 -32.45
C GLN A 481 15.13 23.32 -32.59
N ARG A 482 14.41 23.06 -31.49
CA ARG A 482 13.20 22.21 -31.50
C ARG A 482 12.01 23.03 -31.98
N PRO A 483 11.12 22.48 -32.82
CA PRO A 483 9.91 23.17 -33.23
C PRO A 483 9.01 23.44 -32.01
N ALA A 484 8.27 24.56 -32.03
CA ALA A 484 7.24 24.83 -31.03
C ALA A 484 6.15 23.76 -31.13
N GLU A 485 5.77 23.17 -29.98
CA GLU A 485 4.68 22.20 -29.92
C GLU A 485 3.33 22.91 -30.07
N SER A 486 2.42 22.37 -30.87
CA SER A 486 1.04 22.86 -30.98
C SER A 486 0.14 22.07 -30.03
N ASP A 487 -0.56 22.76 -29.12
CA ASP A 487 -1.38 22.14 -28.07
C ASP A 487 -2.56 21.29 -28.59
N ASP A 488 -3.01 21.52 -29.84
CA ASP A 488 -4.26 20.98 -30.36
C ASP A 488 -4.25 19.46 -30.67
N ASN A 489 -3.11 18.76 -30.54
CA ASN A 489 -2.98 17.32 -30.88
C ASN A 489 -2.00 16.53 -29.99
N ILE A 490 -1.70 17.05 -28.80
CA ILE A 490 -0.76 16.41 -27.90
C ILE A 490 -1.45 15.27 -27.13
N ASP A 491 -0.91 14.05 -27.24
CA ASP A 491 -1.32 12.94 -26.38
C ASP A 491 -1.03 13.33 -24.92
N PRO A 492 -2.04 13.50 -24.04
CA PRO A 492 -1.84 13.96 -22.67
C PRO A 492 -0.99 12.99 -21.83
N LYS A 493 -0.76 11.76 -22.31
CA LYS A 493 0.18 10.81 -21.68
C LYS A 493 1.64 11.13 -21.98
N LYS A 494 1.91 11.98 -22.96
CA LYS A 494 3.26 12.31 -23.43
C LYS A 494 3.74 13.69 -23.01
N VAL A 495 2.89 14.47 -22.35
CA VAL A 495 3.25 15.78 -21.81
C VAL A 495 2.97 15.79 -20.30
N PRO A 496 3.87 16.36 -19.48
CA PRO A 496 3.65 16.49 -18.06
C PRO A 496 2.35 17.26 -17.81
N SER A 497 1.49 16.71 -16.96
CA SER A 497 0.41 17.52 -16.38
C SER A 497 1.03 18.56 -15.47
N ALA A 498 0.57 19.81 -15.55
CA ALA A 498 0.97 20.84 -14.62
C ALA A 498 0.60 20.38 -13.20
N SER A 499 1.60 20.19 -12.34
CA SER A 499 1.33 19.97 -10.93
C SER A 499 0.87 21.29 -10.34
N VAL A 500 -0.32 21.28 -9.74
CA VAL A 500 -0.69 22.33 -8.80
C VAL A 500 0.20 22.13 -7.59
N HIS A 501 1.33 22.83 -7.56
CA HIS A 501 2.10 22.94 -6.33
C HIS A 501 1.20 23.65 -5.33
N SER A 502 0.95 23.03 -4.19
CA SER A 502 0.55 23.80 -3.02
C SER A 502 1.70 24.77 -2.76
N THR A 503 1.59 25.99 -3.26
CA THR A 503 2.53 27.07 -3.00
C THR A 503 2.36 27.46 -1.54
N GLY A 504 2.84 26.63 -0.60
CA GLY A 504 2.90 26.94 0.83
C GLY A 504 1.61 27.50 1.46
N ALA A 505 0.43 27.15 0.95
CA ALA A 505 -0.84 27.69 1.43
C ALA A 505 -1.51 26.67 2.37
N LEU A 506 -1.10 26.66 3.64
CA LEU A 506 -1.88 26.05 4.72
C LEU A 506 -3.04 27.01 5.05
N CYS A 507 -4.13 26.96 4.30
CA CYS A 507 -5.29 27.77 4.65
C CYS A 507 -6.06 27.13 5.81
N LYS A 508 -6.30 27.93 6.86
CA LYS A 508 -7.18 27.55 7.97
C LYS A 508 -8.60 27.43 7.46
N ASN A 509 -9.13 26.21 7.48
CA ASN A 509 -10.55 26.00 7.31
C ASN A 509 -11.25 26.26 8.66
N THR A 510 -12.33 27.03 8.62
CA THR A 510 -13.21 27.29 9.76
C THR A 510 -14.44 26.41 9.61
N THR A 511 -14.67 25.55 10.60
CA THR A 511 -15.88 24.74 10.66
C THR A 511 -16.94 25.52 11.44
N ILE A 512 -18.03 25.83 10.77
CA ILE A 512 -19.23 26.40 11.38
C ILE A 512 -20.16 25.25 11.69
N VAL A 513 -20.51 25.06 12.96
CA VAL A 513 -21.45 24.03 13.43
C VAL A 513 -22.72 24.73 13.93
N TRP A 514 -23.89 24.20 13.57
CA TRP A 514 -25.19 24.66 14.08
C TRP A 514 -25.99 23.49 14.67
N GLN A 515 -26.62 23.73 15.82
CA GLN A 515 -27.55 22.79 16.45
C GLN A 515 -28.94 23.43 16.63
N GLY A 516 -29.97 22.74 16.13
CA GLY A 516 -31.37 23.14 16.26
C GLY A 516 -31.80 24.25 15.27
N GLY A 517 -32.49 23.85 14.20
CA GLY A 517 -33.00 24.72 13.13
C GLY A 517 -32.96 24.05 11.76
N LYS A 518 -33.55 24.68 10.73
CA LYS A 518 -33.36 24.24 9.34
C LYS A 518 -31.91 24.51 8.90
N PRO A 519 -31.27 23.63 8.11
CA PRO A 519 -29.93 23.88 7.62
C PRO A 519 -29.91 25.16 6.77
N PRO A 520 -28.91 26.03 6.95
CA PRO A 520 -28.81 27.28 6.19
C PRO A 520 -28.56 27.02 4.72
N TYR A 521 -29.10 27.87 3.84
CA TYR A 521 -28.90 27.74 2.39
C TYR A 521 -27.62 28.45 1.94
N LYS A 522 -27.30 29.58 2.58
CA LYS A 522 -26.09 30.38 2.34
C LYS A 522 -25.49 30.88 3.64
N VAL A 523 -24.15 30.90 3.69
CA VAL A 523 -23.35 31.56 4.72
C VAL A 523 -22.55 32.67 4.05
N THR A 524 -22.65 33.90 4.56
CA THR A 524 -21.95 35.08 4.06
C THR A 524 -21.02 35.63 5.13
N LEU A 525 -19.77 35.85 4.78
CA LEU A 525 -18.74 36.46 5.62
C LEU A 525 -18.49 37.89 5.12
N THR A 526 -18.67 38.88 5.99
CA THR A 526 -18.52 40.30 5.64
C THR A 526 -17.53 40.97 6.61
N PRO A 527 -16.43 41.59 6.14
CA PRO A 527 -15.53 42.32 7.02
C PRO A 527 -16.18 43.57 7.60
N VAL A 528 -15.91 43.85 8.88
CA VAL A 528 -16.39 45.06 9.57
C VAL A 528 -15.53 46.24 9.14
N CYS A 529 -16.11 47.12 8.32
CA CYS A 529 -15.45 48.30 7.78
C CYS A 529 -15.80 49.58 8.55
N GLY A 530 -14.84 50.51 8.65
CA GLY A 530 -15.08 51.85 9.17
C GLY A 530 -16.04 52.66 8.28
N ALA A 531 -16.68 53.69 8.86
CA ALA A 531 -17.66 54.53 8.15
C ALA A 531 -17.09 55.08 6.82
N GLY A 532 -17.87 54.96 5.73
CA GLY A 532 -17.48 55.42 4.39
C GLY A 532 -16.72 54.40 3.53
N LYS A 533 -16.59 53.15 3.98
CA LYS A 533 -15.94 52.06 3.22
C LYS A 533 -16.89 50.92 2.88
N ASN A 534 -16.72 50.34 1.69
CA ASN A 534 -17.45 49.16 1.22
C ASN A 534 -16.70 47.87 1.57
N ALA A 535 -17.43 46.87 2.06
CA ALA A 535 -16.92 45.55 2.41
C ALA A 535 -17.02 44.57 1.23
N SER A 536 -16.00 43.72 1.02
CA SER A 536 -16.06 42.61 0.07
C SER A 536 -16.63 41.37 0.75
N GLU A 537 -17.82 40.94 0.34
CA GLU A 537 -18.51 39.78 0.94
C GLU A 537 -18.05 38.45 0.30
N GLU A 538 -17.87 37.42 1.12
CA GLU A 538 -17.63 36.04 0.67
C GLU A 538 -18.85 35.17 1.00
N THR A 539 -19.51 34.58 -0.02
CA THR A 539 -20.74 33.78 0.16
C THR A 539 -20.52 32.32 -0.25
N HIS A 540 -20.92 31.38 0.61
CA HIS A 540 -20.84 29.95 0.37
C HIS A 540 -22.22 29.28 0.43
N ALA A 541 -22.51 28.42 -0.55
CA ALA A 541 -23.75 27.63 -0.59
C ALA A 541 -23.59 26.32 0.21
N VAL A 542 -24.61 25.93 0.96
CA VAL A 542 -24.65 24.66 1.69
C VAL A 542 -25.44 23.65 0.85
N LEU A 543 -24.74 22.76 0.14
CA LEU A 543 -25.33 21.93 -0.91
C LEU A 543 -26.09 20.68 -0.41
N SER A 544 -26.09 20.39 0.90
CA SER A 544 -26.63 19.13 1.45
C SER A 544 -27.73 19.38 2.48
N PRO A 545 -29.00 19.02 2.21
CA PRO A 545 -30.07 19.05 3.21
C PRO A 545 -29.74 18.12 4.38
N GLY A 546 -29.70 18.65 5.61
CA GLY A 546 -29.48 17.88 6.83
C GLY A 546 -28.05 17.92 7.39
N SER A 547 -27.13 18.70 6.79
CA SER A 547 -25.84 18.96 7.44
C SER A 547 -26.02 19.77 8.72
N THR A 548 -25.21 19.47 9.73
CA THR A 548 -25.12 20.20 11.01
C THR A 548 -23.86 21.05 11.09
N SER A 549 -23.01 21.02 10.05
CA SER A 549 -21.81 21.83 9.94
C SER A 549 -21.43 22.10 8.48
N ILE A 550 -20.63 23.15 8.26
CA ILE A 550 -19.93 23.43 7.01
C ILE A 550 -18.50 23.84 7.31
N GLU A 551 -17.56 23.34 6.51
CA GLU A 551 -16.15 23.70 6.59
C GLU A 551 -15.83 24.72 5.47
N LEU A 552 -15.40 25.92 5.85
CA LEU A 552 -15.18 27.05 4.95
C LEU A 552 -13.75 27.58 5.05
N PRO A 553 -13.04 27.81 3.95
CA PRO A 553 -11.77 28.54 4.00
C PRO A 553 -12.05 30.03 4.28
N ILE A 554 -11.46 30.61 5.34
CA ILE A 554 -11.54 32.08 5.55
C ILE A 554 -10.44 32.74 4.73
N ARG A 555 -10.80 33.61 3.77
CA ARG A 555 -9.86 34.30 2.86
C ARG A 555 -9.60 35.77 3.20
N PHE A 556 -9.80 36.16 4.46
CA PHE A 556 -9.58 37.52 4.96
C PHE A 556 -8.25 37.66 5.71
N ALA A 557 -7.73 38.89 5.80
CA ALA A 557 -6.50 39.19 6.53
C ALA A 557 -6.58 38.79 8.01
N LYS A 558 -5.44 38.42 8.60
CA LYS A 558 -5.31 38.04 10.00
C LYS A 558 -5.91 39.09 10.94
N ASN A 559 -6.65 38.64 11.96
CA ASN A 559 -7.35 39.48 12.94
C ASN A 559 -8.39 40.45 12.37
N THR A 560 -8.89 40.21 11.14
CA THR A 560 -10.00 40.98 10.58
C THR A 560 -11.28 40.63 11.33
N PRO A 561 -12.00 41.61 11.90
CA PRO A 561 -13.34 41.39 12.44
C PRO A 561 -14.30 41.12 11.27
N LEU A 562 -14.99 39.98 11.32
CA LEU A 562 -15.94 39.52 10.33
C LEU A 562 -17.32 39.37 10.96
N THR A 563 -18.34 39.81 10.24
CA THR A 563 -19.74 39.53 10.51
C THR A 563 -20.16 38.30 9.72
N ILE A 564 -20.72 37.29 10.39
CA ILE A 564 -21.31 36.13 9.72
C ILE A 564 -22.81 36.31 9.58
N SER A 565 -23.32 36.26 8.35
CA SER A 565 -24.75 36.29 8.05
C SER A 565 -25.20 34.97 7.44
N ILE A 566 -26.32 34.45 7.94
CA ILE A 566 -26.90 33.18 7.50
C ILE A 566 -28.28 33.43 6.90
N THR A 567 -28.56 32.87 5.72
CA THR A 567 -29.85 33.02 5.03
C THR A 567 -30.56 31.67 4.87
N ASP A 568 -31.83 31.60 5.30
CA ASP A 568 -32.73 30.47 5.03
C ASP A 568 -33.24 30.53 3.57
N SER A 569 -33.42 29.38 2.95
CA SER A 569 -34.09 29.16 1.67
C SER A 569 -35.50 29.77 1.54
N THR A 570 -36.20 30.05 2.65
CA THR A 570 -37.64 30.39 2.65
C THR A 570 -37.98 31.86 2.94
N ASN A 571 -37.03 32.67 3.39
CA ASN A 571 -37.19 34.12 3.55
C ASN A 571 -35.87 34.79 3.14
N MET A 572 -35.88 35.69 2.16
CA MET A 572 -34.71 36.48 1.74
C MET A 572 -34.24 37.50 2.81
N GLN A 573 -34.34 37.17 4.10
CA GLN A 573 -33.88 37.97 5.23
C GLN A 573 -32.99 37.14 6.14
N ALA A 574 -31.92 37.76 6.63
CA ALA A 574 -30.94 37.13 7.53
C ALA A 574 -31.62 36.70 8.84
N THR A 575 -31.59 35.40 9.12
CA THR A 575 -32.21 34.80 10.32
C THR A 575 -31.11 34.29 11.26
N ALA A 576 -30.33 35.20 11.87
CA ALA A 576 -29.50 34.94 13.05
C ALA A 576 -28.74 36.23 13.47
N PRO A 577 -28.38 36.40 14.76
CA PRO A 577 -27.59 37.55 15.21
C PRO A 577 -26.24 37.61 14.49
N GLN A 578 -25.86 38.81 14.07
CA GLN A 578 -24.55 39.12 13.53
C GLN A 578 -23.50 38.90 14.63
N THR A 579 -22.82 37.75 14.60
CA THR A 579 -21.69 37.51 15.50
C THR A 579 -20.42 38.05 14.84
N VAL A 580 -19.72 38.94 15.55
CA VAL A 580 -18.40 39.41 15.13
C VAL A 580 -17.37 38.38 15.59
N VAL A 581 -16.67 37.76 14.64
CA VAL A 581 -15.51 36.90 14.91
C VAL A 581 -14.25 37.50 14.30
N THR A 582 -13.11 37.30 14.94
CA THR A 582 -11.81 37.64 14.35
C THR A 582 -11.34 36.47 13.50
N SER A 583 -10.85 36.75 12.28
CA SER A 583 -10.04 35.76 11.58
C SER A 583 -8.83 35.43 12.46
N GLY A 584 -8.63 34.14 12.80
CA GLY A 584 -7.50 33.72 13.63
C GLY A 584 -6.14 34.00 12.97
N ASP A 585 -5.05 33.58 13.60
CA ASP A 585 -3.68 33.71 13.04
C ASP A 585 -3.58 33.07 11.65
N ALA A 586 -3.84 33.81 10.57
CA ALA A 586 -3.61 33.36 9.22
C ALA A 586 -2.14 33.67 8.87
N ASP A 587 -1.43 32.71 8.30
CA ASP A 587 -0.18 33.02 7.61
C ASP A 587 -0.52 33.87 6.38
N ASP A 588 0.32 34.88 6.08
CA ASP A 588 0.15 35.89 5.03
C ASP A 588 0.02 35.34 3.59
N SER A 589 -0.02 34.01 3.41
CA SER A 589 -0.16 33.34 2.12
C SER A 589 -1.60 33.03 1.70
N CYS A 590 -2.60 33.20 2.59
CA CYS A 590 -4.04 33.03 2.26
C CYS A 590 -4.81 34.35 2.11
N THR A 591 -4.16 35.49 2.31
CA THR A 591 -4.72 36.84 2.14
C THR A 591 -4.87 37.21 0.67
N THR A 592 -6.09 37.11 0.12
CA THR A 592 -6.37 37.59 -1.25
C THR A 592 -7.32 38.77 -1.31
N GLN A 593 -8.01 39.12 -0.21
CA GLN A 593 -8.91 40.27 -0.17
C GLN A 593 -8.42 41.36 0.78
N THR A 594 -8.19 42.55 0.23
CA THR A 594 -8.08 43.79 0.99
C THR A 594 -9.50 44.18 1.44
N THR A 595 -9.68 44.30 2.75
CA THR A 595 -10.98 44.11 3.44
C THR A 595 -11.96 45.26 3.38
N CYS A 596 -11.56 46.47 2.99
CA CYS A 596 -12.46 47.63 2.92
C CYS A 596 -11.96 48.60 1.85
N THR A 597 -12.81 48.97 0.89
CA THR A 597 -12.49 49.95 -0.16
C THR A 597 -13.17 51.29 0.12
N ASP A 598 -12.54 52.42 -0.22
CA ASP A 598 -13.17 53.74 -0.08
C ASP A 598 -14.37 53.85 -1.04
N ALA A 599 -15.50 54.36 -0.56
CA ALA A 599 -16.68 54.57 -1.40
C ALA A 599 -16.34 55.59 -2.52
N ALA A 600 -16.34 55.16 -3.78
CA ALA A 600 -16.08 56.05 -4.91
C ALA A 600 -17.11 57.20 -4.97
N GLN A 601 -16.65 58.45 -4.92
CA GLN A 601 -17.47 59.64 -5.12
C GLN A 601 -17.98 59.72 -6.57
N ALA A 602 -19.30 59.82 -6.75
CA ALA A 602 -19.93 60.18 -8.02
C ALA A 602 -19.72 61.69 -8.33
N PRO A 603 -19.69 62.12 -9.62
CA PRO A 603 -19.31 63.50 -9.97
C PRO A 603 -20.45 64.54 -9.86
N ASN A 604 -20.16 65.66 -9.15
CA ASN A 604 -20.68 67.06 -9.17
C ASN A 604 -22.21 67.31 -9.15
N ALA A 605 -22.84 68.27 -8.42
CA ALA A 605 -22.59 69.35 -7.42
C ALA A 605 -24.01 69.92 -7.04
N PRO A 606 -24.29 71.03 -6.28
CA PRO A 606 -23.46 71.93 -5.43
C PRO A 606 -24.03 72.28 -4.00
N VAL A 607 -23.10 72.67 -3.10
CA VAL A 607 -23.08 73.75 -2.05
C VAL A 607 -24.32 74.08 -1.17
N ALA A 608 -24.18 74.10 0.17
CA ALA A 608 -24.25 75.32 1.04
C ALA A 608 -24.21 75.11 2.61
N VAL A 609 -23.47 76.02 3.28
CA VAL A 609 -23.52 76.61 4.66
C VAL A 609 -23.00 75.88 5.94
N ALA A 610 -22.10 76.61 6.61
CA ALA A 610 -21.47 76.58 7.96
C ALA A 610 -22.49 76.63 9.15
N ASP A 611 -22.20 76.50 10.46
CA ASP A 611 -21.12 76.16 11.40
C ASP A 611 -21.83 76.08 12.78
N SER A 612 -21.26 75.38 13.78
CA SER A 612 -21.09 75.87 15.17
C SER A 612 -20.93 74.71 16.18
N THR A 613 -19.84 74.80 16.94
CA THR A 613 -19.60 74.30 18.31
C THR A 613 -19.18 72.83 18.53
N GLY A 614 -17.85 72.61 18.55
CA GLY A 614 -17.12 72.50 19.83
C GLY A 614 -17.14 71.17 20.63
N GLN A 615 -16.09 70.36 20.43
CA GLN A 615 -15.42 69.45 21.39
C GLN A 615 -16.12 68.16 21.93
N PRO A 616 -15.31 67.14 22.31
CA PRO A 616 -15.76 65.76 22.48
C PRO A 616 -16.10 65.40 23.94
N THR A 617 -17.10 64.54 24.14
CA THR A 617 -17.35 63.88 25.43
C THR A 617 -17.21 62.37 25.32
N SER A 618 -16.32 61.85 26.15
CA SER A 618 -16.04 60.46 26.49
C SER A 618 -17.29 59.67 26.92
N THR A 619 -17.43 58.44 26.42
CA THR A 619 -17.64 57.17 27.18
C THR A 619 -18.05 56.07 26.20
N ALA A 620 -17.11 55.23 25.77
CA ALA A 620 -17.41 53.96 25.12
C ALA A 620 -17.32 52.85 26.16
N THR A 621 -18.47 52.39 26.64
CA THR A 621 -18.62 51.16 27.42
C THR A 621 -18.46 49.96 26.50
N SER A 622 -17.59 49.04 26.91
CA SER A 622 -17.29 47.75 26.30
C SER A 622 -18.53 46.87 26.11
N PHE A 623 -18.68 46.26 24.93
CA PHE A 623 -19.59 45.13 24.72
C PHE A 623 -18.94 43.83 25.23
N PRO A 624 -19.67 42.97 25.96
CA PRO A 624 -19.13 41.71 26.48
C PRO A 624 -19.10 40.62 25.39
N THR A 625 -17.91 40.15 25.06
CA THR A 625 -17.67 38.90 24.31
C THR A 625 -17.65 37.73 25.28
N ASP A 626 -18.76 37.02 25.43
CA ASP A 626 -18.77 35.72 26.09
C ASP A 626 -19.30 34.64 25.15
N ARG A 627 -18.51 33.55 25.06
CA ARG A 627 -18.69 32.28 24.33
C ARG A 627 -18.02 32.16 22.94
N LEU A 628 -16.70 32.40 22.90
CA LEU A 628 -15.77 31.77 21.96
C LEU A 628 -14.95 30.73 22.75
N ILE A 629 -14.95 29.46 22.34
CA ILE A 629 -14.07 28.43 22.90
C ILE A 629 -12.91 28.23 21.93
N THR A 630 -11.78 28.87 22.20
CA THR A 630 -10.49 28.57 21.58
C THR A 630 -9.79 27.46 22.36
N VAL A 631 -9.54 26.32 21.73
CA VAL A 631 -8.73 25.24 22.32
C VAL A 631 -7.27 25.43 21.87
N ASP A 632 -6.37 25.66 22.84
CA ASP A 632 -4.92 25.73 22.63
C ASP A 632 -4.34 24.30 22.49
N PRO A 633 -3.64 23.97 21.39
CA PRO A 633 -3.07 22.63 21.20
C PRO A 633 -1.85 22.34 22.07
N SER A 634 -1.34 23.29 22.85
CA SER A 634 -0.19 23.09 23.76
C SER A 634 -0.57 22.56 25.15
N ALA A 635 -1.87 22.44 25.46
CA ALA A 635 -2.34 21.93 26.74
C ALA A 635 -2.45 20.39 26.75
N THR A 636 -1.52 19.71 27.41
CA THR A 636 -1.53 18.27 27.67
C THR A 636 -2.60 17.90 28.71
N SER A 637 -3.85 17.70 28.30
CA SER A 637 -4.86 16.77 28.89
C SER A 637 -6.28 17.12 28.39
N PRO A 638 -7.09 16.15 27.91
CA PRO A 638 -8.50 16.38 27.64
C PRO A 638 -9.30 16.30 28.95
N GLN A 639 -9.56 17.44 29.61
CA GLN A 639 -10.63 17.48 30.59
C GLN A 639 -11.99 17.39 29.89
N THR A 640 -12.47 16.16 29.76
CA THR A 640 -13.80 15.82 29.21
C THR A 640 -14.87 15.91 30.31
N GLN A 641 -14.86 16.97 31.13
CA GLN A 641 -15.87 17.20 32.18
C GLN A 641 -16.26 18.69 32.27
N SER A 642 -17.17 19.10 31.39
CA SER A 642 -18.38 19.90 31.66
C SER A 642 -18.87 20.57 30.37
N MET A 643 -19.47 19.78 29.48
CA MET A 643 -20.18 20.31 28.31
C MET A 643 -21.64 19.85 28.24
N THR A 644 -22.20 19.35 29.35
CA THR A 644 -23.60 18.90 29.40
C THR A 644 -24.56 19.88 30.08
N ASP A 645 -24.09 20.86 30.86
CA ASP A 645 -24.98 21.67 31.71
C ASP A 645 -25.32 23.08 31.20
N ALA A 646 -24.95 23.44 29.97
CA ALA A 646 -25.28 24.74 29.37
C ALA A 646 -26.38 24.68 28.29
N TYR A 647 -27.04 23.53 28.12
CA TYR A 647 -28.05 23.30 27.09
C TYR A 647 -29.47 23.49 27.64
N SER A 648 -29.90 24.74 27.76
CA SER A 648 -31.33 25.03 27.84
C SER A 648 -31.69 26.29 27.04
N SER A 649 -32.50 26.07 25.99
CA SER A 649 -33.18 27.04 25.13
C SER A 649 -32.31 27.96 24.25
N GLY A 650 -32.39 27.76 22.92
CA GLY A 650 -31.92 28.69 21.89
C GLY A 650 -31.02 28.05 20.84
N SER A 651 -31.28 28.32 19.55
CA SER A 651 -30.40 27.96 18.44
C SER A 651 -28.99 28.49 18.71
N THR A 652 -28.03 27.59 18.91
CA THR A 652 -26.66 27.96 19.28
C THR A 652 -25.72 27.62 18.11
N MET A 653 -24.90 28.59 17.72
CA MET A 653 -23.88 28.45 16.67
C MET A 653 -22.50 28.34 17.32
N VAL A 654 -21.70 27.36 16.91
CA VAL A 654 -20.35 27.11 17.44
C VAL A 654 -19.35 27.15 16.28
N ILE A 655 -18.28 27.93 16.44
CA ILE A 655 -17.22 28.07 15.44
C ILE A 655 -15.99 27.32 15.95
N VAL A 656 -15.53 26.33 15.17
CA VAL A 656 -14.38 25.48 15.50
C VAL A 656 -13.30 25.66 14.44
N TYR A 657 -12.08 25.97 14.86
CA TYR A 657 -10.93 26.10 13.97
C TYR A 657 -10.19 24.75 13.89
N SER A 658 -9.99 24.24 12.67
CA SER A 658 -9.26 22.98 12.42
C SER A 658 -8.20 23.16 11.33
N TYR A 659 -7.04 22.52 11.52
CA TYR A 659 -5.97 22.51 10.53
C TYR A 659 -6.16 21.33 9.56
N VAL A 660 -6.41 21.62 8.28
CA VAL A 660 -6.53 20.58 7.25
C VAL A 660 -5.69 20.97 6.03
N SER A 661 -4.86 20.04 5.55
CA SER A 661 -4.16 20.15 4.27
C SER A 661 -5.17 19.93 3.15
N GLN A 662 -5.50 20.97 2.37
CA GLN A 662 -6.41 20.81 1.24
C GLN A 662 -5.82 19.88 0.17
N THR A 663 -6.53 18.80 -0.14
CA THR A 663 -6.47 18.16 -1.45
C THR A 663 -7.72 18.58 -2.23
N PRO A 664 -7.63 19.03 -3.49
CA PRO A 664 -8.82 19.37 -4.25
C PRO A 664 -9.59 18.09 -4.62
N THR A 665 -10.88 18.08 -4.35
CA THR A 665 -11.83 17.13 -4.95
C THR A 665 -12.00 17.48 -6.44
N PRO A 666 -11.91 16.53 -7.37
CA PRO A 666 -12.19 16.81 -8.78
C PRO A 666 -13.69 17.02 -8.97
N SER A 667 -14.11 18.26 -9.27
CA SER A 667 -15.48 18.51 -9.71
C SER A 667 -15.68 18.04 -11.15
N ALA A 668 -16.79 17.37 -11.37
CA ALA A 668 -17.24 16.91 -12.67
C ALA A 668 -17.69 18.08 -13.57
N THR A 669 -17.49 17.89 -14.88
CA THR A 669 -18.12 18.58 -16.04
C THR A 669 -17.89 20.08 -16.25
N ALA A 670 -17.27 20.42 -17.39
CA ALA A 670 -17.70 21.54 -18.25
C ALA A 670 -17.10 21.42 -19.66
N GLU A 671 -17.95 21.09 -20.63
CA GLU A 671 -17.75 21.38 -22.05
C GLU A 671 -17.90 22.89 -22.33
N SER A 672 -17.16 23.36 -23.33
CA SER A 672 -17.28 24.59 -24.15
C SER A 672 -18.00 25.83 -23.60
N SER A 673 -17.28 26.96 -23.51
CA SER A 673 -17.65 28.18 -24.25
C SER A 673 -16.49 29.19 -24.29
N THR A 674 -16.46 29.93 -25.38
CA THR A 674 -15.38 30.75 -25.93
C THR A 674 -15.41 32.20 -25.41
N GLN A 675 -14.23 32.86 -25.48
CA GLN A 675 -13.97 34.31 -25.50
C GLN A 675 -14.14 35.15 -24.23
N ALA A 676 -13.02 35.68 -23.72
CA ALA A 676 -12.62 37.08 -23.98
C ALA A 676 -11.18 37.35 -23.46
N ARG A 677 -10.42 38.09 -24.27
CA ARG A 677 -9.05 38.56 -24.02
C ARG A 677 -9.00 39.62 -22.92
N LEU A 678 -7.87 39.71 -22.22
CA LEU A 678 -7.17 41.00 -22.02
C LEU A 678 -5.69 40.77 -21.67
N ASN A 679 -4.85 41.31 -22.55
CA ASN A 679 -3.41 41.46 -22.37
C ASN A 679 -3.12 42.49 -21.27
N GLY A 680 -2.12 42.21 -20.45
CA GLY A 680 -1.54 43.17 -19.51
C GLY A 680 -0.12 42.75 -19.12
N ALA A 681 0.84 43.08 -19.97
CA ALA A 681 2.25 42.95 -19.66
C ALA A 681 2.67 43.97 -18.60
N ILE A 682 3.23 43.54 -17.47
CA ILE A 682 4.10 44.39 -16.64
C ILE A 682 5.30 43.57 -16.12
N SER A 683 6.45 43.90 -16.72
CA SER A 683 7.77 44.15 -16.14
C SER A 683 8.39 43.15 -15.16
N THR A 684 9.48 42.57 -15.67
CA THR A 684 10.68 42.09 -14.99
C THR A 684 11.09 42.89 -13.75
N SER A 685 11.34 42.20 -12.63
CA SER A 685 12.29 42.64 -11.61
C SER A 685 13.09 41.45 -11.05
N LYS A 686 14.36 41.45 -11.45
CA LYS A 686 15.56 40.77 -10.97
C LYS A 686 15.49 40.16 -9.55
N CYS A 687 15.89 38.88 -9.43
CA CYS A 687 16.52 38.32 -8.23
C CYS A 687 17.96 37.88 -8.59
N PRO A 688 18.97 38.15 -7.74
CA PRO A 688 20.36 37.91 -8.08
C PRO A 688 20.75 36.43 -7.93
N ALA A 689 21.56 35.96 -8.87
CA ALA A 689 22.21 34.66 -8.85
C ALA A 689 23.26 34.61 -7.73
N PHE A 690 23.18 33.60 -6.87
CA PHE A 690 24.33 33.14 -6.10
C PHE A 690 25.14 32.17 -6.96
N ALA A 691 26.33 32.61 -7.36
CA ALA A 691 27.35 31.77 -7.95
C ALA A 691 28.04 30.95 -6.85
N VAL A 692 28.09 29.62 -7.02
CA VAL A 692 29.11 28.78 -6.39
C VAL A 692 29.89 28.12 -7.52
N VAL A 693 31.14 28.55 -7.65
CA VAL A 693 32.14 28.10 -8.62
C VAL A 693 32.88 26.89 -8.07
N GLY A 694 33.01 25.84 -8.89
CA GLY A 694 34.14 24.90 -9.01
C GLY A 694 34.51 24.05 -7.78
N SER A 695 34.57 22.72 -7.86
CA SER A 695 35.54 22.03 -8.72
C SER A 695 35.14 20.59 -8.98
N MET A 696 35.07 20.23 -10.26
CA MET A 696 34.90 18.86 -10.75
C MET A 696 36.29 18.34 -11.11
N MET A 697 36.83 17.40 -10.32
CA MET A 697 38.04 16.65 -10.70
C MET A 697 37.60 15.42 -11.48
N PHE A 698 37.85 15.44 -12.80
CA PHE A 698 37.83 14.26 -13.65
C PHE A 698 39.10 13.44 -13.40
N ILE A 699 38.95 12.23 -12.87
CA ILE A 699 39.97 11.18 -13.02
C ILE A 699 39.32 10.06 -13.84
N GLY A 700 39.73 10.00 -15.10
CA GLY A 700 39.42 8.89 -15.99
C GLY A 700 40.25 7.67 -15.59
N ALA A 701 39.57 6.55 -15.35
CA ALA A 701 40.18 5.24 -15.32
C ALA A 701 39.37 4.31 -16.24
N THR A 702 39.92 4.10 -17.42
CA THR A 702 39.51 3.07 -18.38
C THR A 702 39.84 1.71 -17.78
N LEU A 703 38.81 0.94 -17.39
CA LEU A 703 38.97 -0.48 -17.07
C LEU A 703 38.10 -1.31 -18.01
N ALA A 704 38.76 -1.82 -19.03
CA ALA A 704 38.31 -2.96 -19.81
C ALA A 704 38.32 -4.20 -18.91
N PHE A 705 37.19 -4.90 -18.85
CA PHE A 705 37.18 -6.31 -18.48
C PHE A 705 36.54 -7.10 -19.62
N GLY A 706 37.39 -7.88 -20.28
CA GLY A 706 36.99 -9.05 -21.04
C GLY A 706 36.98 -10.29 -20.16
N LEU A 707 36.06 -11.19 -20.54
CA LEU A 707 35.76 -12.55 -20.04
C LEU A 707 35.02 -12.66 -18.71
#